data_AF-A0A819YZ02-F1
#
_entry.id   AF-A0A819YZ02-F1
#
_cell.length_a   1.000
_cell.length_b   1.000
_cell.length_c   1.000
_cell.angle_alpha   90.00
_cell.angle_beta   90.00
_cell.angle_gamma   90.00
#
_symmetry.space_group_name_H-M   'P 1'
#
loop_
_entity.id
_entity.type
_entity.pdbx_description
1 polymer ?
#
loop_
_entity_poly.entity_id
_entity_poly.type
_entity_poly.pdbx_seq_one_letter_code
_entity_poly.pdbx_strand_id
1 'polypeptide(L)'
;ETCQNVQSTFHSCTKSLLTCLWKKCLEKPKQLQSCITTIYSLLIQHATKQNVDILWNCFMNIYRSINHNESTIVYQTFYGIFQLFIEHKMVIDMDLCCEFLTIVKTNENEEFLNIHYETVFKLMKSIPINKEILDIYYRFIEQTSSILLYQETRKIFQSDLIEKLANEFHIQLWKHLLNKKDSKQEQIIDWFVDFIMIERKRNNMILLSNDNDEIVMEKINLLNTKKKFLTKDKITEQGFQCIQMFIQNTLSKIDDIQVLLSGQLWRALILQSSLSDKDTNETVFTNTHLEKLSSQLMNNCSSSSSSSIIALTLLELVSHNQSFSTLFWYTILKDNSHLELYLLTTRVSFLLKSLTKDYSDKFIELLKTNLSSFNSNIRLLTLRSLSSFIEDRNEKNNVILTCLLCEECPLNVYEYRSKIIHLQKLSVEFILLNNNTSSFHLAMYYLLGVLSSNFTPLWSVCTELLGSYGNKAVEHIGHTYFWSILNEKFQLVNQHNDIEIVESINDELISEYLQNEEIKEYEVNDQSIDYIQYRINLFQILTHFPNECEQKTKILLPIIFDFFTNEYFDHLLSLGLFGLSKSSYIVQTPTSKRLTKKYSLKTLETILNLLKQFHHYHQWYEPIRLYQFYIRLLLSSDNSIQQSAYQCLLKCHQMPQSIIKSNFLKHSEELVPLFNPSTCRKAFHELIQGVLLEQNLSDDLKNQYAFILIRIIYSKLNA
;
A
#
# COMPACT_ATOMS: atom_id res chain seq x y z
N GLU A 1 -40.55 29.30 -1.70
CA GLU A 1 -41.27 30.18 -0.76
C GLU A 1 -42.79 30.10 -0.90
N THR A 2 -43.42 30.52 -2.01
CA THR A 2 -44.91 30.53 -2.13
C THR A 2 -45.59 29.18 -1.87
N CYS A 3 -44.95 28.07 -2.26
CA CYS A 3 -45.45 26.72 -2.00
C CYS A 3 -45.08 26.18 -0.60
N GLN A 4 -44.07 26.78 0.06
CA GLN A 4 -43.55 26.33 1.35
C GLN A 4 -44.40 26.93 2.47
N ASN A 5 -44.69 26.13 3.49
CA ASN A 5 -45.35 26.57 4.72
C ASN A 5 -44.43 26.28 5.92
N VAL A 6 -44.87 26.63 7.13
CA VAL A 6 -44.10 26.44 8.37
C VAL A 6 -43.82 24.94 8.61
N GLN A 7 -42.66 24.63 9.22
CA GLN A 7 -42.29 23.26 9.63
C GLN A 7 -42.30 22.24 8.48
N SER A 8 -41.62 22.51 7.35
CA SER A 8 -41.46 21.52 6.25
C SER A 8 -42.77 21.00 5.64
N THR A 9 -43.87 21.72 5.81
CA THR A 9 -45.18 21.43 5.19
C THR A 9 -45.38 22.28 3.94
N PHE A 10 -46.36 21.91 3.11
CA PHE A 10 -46.73 22.67 1.93
C PHE A 10 -48.03 23.45 2.15
N HIS A 11 -48.13 24.64 1.57
CA HIS A 11 -49.37 25.40 1.57
C HIS A 11 -50.44 24.68 0.73
N SER A 12 -51.72 24.87 1.05
CA SER A 12 -52.84 24.22 0.35
C SER A 12 -52.88 24.54 -1.15
N CYS A 13 -52.33 25.68 -1.57
CA CYS A 13 -52.27 26.11 -2.96
C CYS A 13 -51.16 25.45 -3.80
N THR A 14 -50.22 24.72 -3.17
CA THR A 14 -49.04 24.14 -3.85
C THR A 14 -49.45 23.24 -5.01
N LYS A 15 -50.45 22.38 -4.83
CA LYS A 15 -50.96 21.49 -5.89
C LYS A 15 -51.47 22.29 -7.10
N SER A 16 -52.27 23.33 -6.88
CA SER A 16 -52.81 24.17 -7.97
C SER A 16 -51.72 24.95 -8.70
N LEU A 17 -50.73 25.47 -7.97
CA LEU A 17 -49.62 26.22 -8.54
C LEU A 17 -48.73 25.33 -9.41
N LEU A 18 -48.32 24.17 -8.90
CA LEU A 18 -47.51 23.20 -9.65
C LEU A 18 -48.23 22.71 -10.90
N THR A 19 -49.54 22.44 -10.81
CA THR A 19 -50.36 22.05 -11.96
C THR A 19 -50.42 23.15 -13.02
N CYS A 20 -50.56 24.42 -12.61
CA CYS A 20 -50.54 25.56 -13.53
C CYS A 20 -49.18 25.74 -14.20
N LEU A 21 -48.09 25.66 -13.42
CA LEU A 21 -46.72 25.76 -13.91
C LEU A 21 -46.43 24.67 -14.94
N TRP A 22 -46.83 23.43 -14.67
CA TRP A 22 -46.66 22.33 -15.60
C TRP A 22 -47.45 22.52 -16.88
N LYS A 23 -48.71 22.96 -16.82
CA LYS A 23 -49.48 23.30 -18.04
C LYS A 23 -48.73 24.33 -18.90
N LYS A 24 -48.12 25.34 -18.27
CA LYS A 24 -47.29 26.32 -18.98
C LYS A 24 -45.98 25.74 -19.51
N CYS A 25 -45.37 24.81 -18.80
CA CYS A 25 -44.18 24.11 -19.28
C CYS A 25 -44.47 23.20 -20.48
N LEU A 26 -45.63 22.54 -20.51
CA LEU A 26 -46.05 21.77 -21.67
C LEU A 26 -46.26 22.67 -22.90
N GLU A 27 -46.79 23.89 -22.72
CA GLU A 27 -46.86 24.89 -23.80
C GLU A 27 -45.48 25.39 -24.26
N LYS A 28 -44.50 25.53 -23.35
CA LYS A 28 -43.18 26.15 -23.61
C LYS A 28 -42.02 25.43 -22.91
N PRO A 29 -41.70 24.17 -23.28
CA PRO A 29 -40.80 23.32 -22.50
C PRO A 29 -39.37 23.87 -22.44
N LYS A 30 -38.83 24.35 -23.57
CA LYS A 30 -37.47 24.90 -23.64
C LYS A 30 -37.23 26.10 -22.71
N GLN A 31 -38.26 26.91 -22.47
CA GLN A 31 -38.12 28.13 -21.66
C GLN A 31 -38.29 27.86 -20.16
N LEU A 32 -39.04 26.81 -19.80
CA LEU A 32 -39.50 26.59 -18.42
C LEU A 32 -38.91 25.34 -17.75
N GLN A 33 -38.22 24.46 -18.49
CA GLN A 33 -37.59 23.25 -17.94
C GLN A 33 -36.70 23.54 -16.73
N SER A 34 -35.70 24.41 -16.87
CA SER A 34 -34.77 24.73 -15.79
C SER A 34 -35.49 25.31 -14.56
N CYS A 35 -36.48 26.18 -14.79
CA CYS A 35 -37.29 26.76 -13.72
C CYS A 35 -38.06 25.69 -12.94
N ILE A 36 -38.74 24.76 -13.63
CA ILE A 36 -39.51 23.71 -12.96
C ILE A 36 -38.60 22.74 -12.22
N THR A 37 -37.50 22.29 -12.83
CA THR A 37 -36.56 21.39 -12.15
C THR A 37 -35.98 22.03 -10.88
N THR A 38 -35.66 23.33 -10.93
CA THR A 38 -35.17 24.09 -9.76
C THR A 38 -36.25 24.26 -8.69
N ILE A 39 -37.50 24.50 -9.08
CA ILE A 39 -38.61 24.58 -8.12
C ILE A 39 -38.79 23.22 -7.42
N TYR A 40 -38.79 22.12 -8.17
CA TYR A 40 -38.91 20.78 -7.58
C TYR A 40 -37.73 20.44 -6.67
N SER A 41 -36.49 20.77 -7.04
CA SER A 41 -35.33 20.52 -6.17
C SER A 41 -35.46 21.24 -4.83
N LEU A 42 -35.84 22.53 -4.85
CA LEU A 42 -36.06 23.31 -3.63
C LEU A 42 -37.24 22.81 -2.79
N LEU A 43 -38.31 22.32 -3.43
CA LEU A 43 -39.46 21.78 -2.71
C LEU A 43 -39.17 20.41 -2.09
N ILE A 44 -38.45 19.55 -2.81
CA ILE A 44 -38.01 18.24 -2.31
C ILE A 44 -37.06 18.43 -1.12
N GLN A 45 -36.09 19.34 -1.21
CA GLN A 45 -35.16 19.65 -0.10
C GLN A 45 -35.88 20.19 1.15
N HIS A 46 -36.99 20.90 0.97
CA HIS A 46 -37.81 21.42 2.07
C HIS A 46 -38.74 20.36 2.69
N ALA A 47 -39.09 19.31 1.96
CA ALA A 47 -40.08 18.33 2.38
C ALA A 47 -39.53 17.37 3.44
N THR A 48 -40.35 16.99 4.42
CA THR A 48 -40.16 15.75 5.19
C THR A 48 -40.80 14.57 4.47
N LYS A 49 -40.33 13.34 4.70
CA LYS A 49 -40.87 12.11 4.07
C LYS A 49 -42.40 12.00 4.16
N GLN A 50 -43.01 12.46 5.26
CA GLN A 50 -44.47 12.46 5.47
C GLN A 50 -45.24 13.48 4.58
N ASN A 51 -44.58 14.52 4.08
CA ASN A 51 -45.22 15.60 3.33
C ASN A 51 -44.95 15.54 1.82
N VAL A 52 -44.07 14.64 1.38
CA VAL A 52 -43.72 14.47 -0.03
C VAL A 52 -44.91 13.99 -0.85
N ASP A 53 -45.85 13.25 -0.25
CA ASP A 53 -47.03 12.69 -0.94
C ASP A 53 -47.78 13.73 -1.78
N ILE A 54 -47.82 14.98 -1.33
CA ILE A 54 -48.45 16.07 -2.07
C ILE A 54 -47.70 16.37 -3.37
N LEU A 55 -46.36 16.46 -3.31
CA LEU A 55 -45.51 16.70 -4.48
C LEU A 55 -45.53 15.51 -5.43
N TRP A 56 -45.40 14.29 -4.88
CA TRP A 56 -45.39 13.04 -5.65
C TRP A 56 -46.70 12.82 -6.40
N ASN A 57 -47.83 12.93 -5.69
CA ASN A 57 -49.13 12.77 -6.32
C ASN A 57 -49.40 13.89 -7.34
N CYS A 58 -48.93 15.12 -7.10
CA CYS A 58 -49.03 16.19 -8.08
C CYS A 58 -48.23 15.86 -9.35
N PHE A 59 -46.97 15.44 -9.17
CA PHE A 59 -46.09 15.01 -10.25
C PHE A 59 -46.71 13.86 -11.07
N MET A 60 -47.15 12.78 -10.43
CA MET A 60 -47.72 11.61 -11.11
C MET A 60 -49.05 11.91 -11.82
N ASN A 61 -49.92 12.72 -11.21
CA ASN A 61 -51.18 13.11 -11.86
C ASN A 61 -50.94 13.95 -13.12
N ILE A 62 -49.94 14.84 -13.07
CA ILE A 62 -49.57 15.63 -14.24
C ILE A 62 -48.96 14.72 -15.29
N TYR A 63 -48.03 13.84 -14.91
CA TYR A 63 -47.44 12.87 -15.83
C TYR A 63 -48.49 12.02 -16.56
N ARG A 64 -49.49 11.49 -15.85
CA ARG A 64 -50.60 10.72 -16.43
C ARG A 64 -51.48 11.52 -17.39
N SER A 65 -51.50 12.85 -17.26
CA SER A 65 -52.31 13.73 -18.13
C SER A 65 -51.62 14.10 -19.45
N ILE A 66 -50.37 13.69 -19.63
CA ILE A 66 -49.55 14.03 -20.80
C ILE A 66 -49.86 13.04 -21.94
N ASN A 67 -50.06 13.58 -23.14
CA ASN A 67 -50.21 12.76 -24.33
C ASN A 67 -48.86 12.15 -24.73
N HIS A 68 -48.85 10.88 -25.15
CA HIS A 68 -47.62 10.15 -25.48
C HIS A 68 -46.77 10.74 -26.64
N ASN A 69 -47.23 11.78 -27.34
CA ASN A 69 -46.54 12.41 -28.48
C ASN A 69 -45.81 13.72 -28.13
N GLU A 70 -45.55 13.97 -26.84
CA GLU A 70 -44.90 15.19 -26.37
C GLU A 70 -43.39 15.23 -26.64
N SER A 71 -42.82 16.43 -26.67
CA SER A 71 -41.40 16.62 -27.06
C SER A 71 -40.41 15.93 -26.09
N THR A 72 -39.26 15.48 -26.60
CA THR A 72 -38.20 14.83 -25.80
C THR A 72 -37.82 15.63 -24.54
N ILE A 73 -37.82 16.96 -24.65
CA ILE A 73 -37.48 17.90 -23.56
C ILE A 73 -38.46 17.79 -22.39
N VAL A 74 -39.75 17.57 -22.66
CA VAL A 74 -40.76 17.36 -21.62
C VAL A 74 -40.40 16.12 -20.81
N TYR A 75 -40.11 15.00 -21.50
CA TYR A 75 -39.70 13.77 -20.83
C TYR A 75 -38.38 13.93 -20.05
N GLN A 76 -37.36 14.59 -20.63
CA GLN A 76 -36.11 14.89 -19.91
C GLN A 76 -36.37 15.67 -18.62
N THR A 77 -37.34 16.59 -18.64
CA THR A 77 -37.75 17.35 -17.45
C THR A 77 -38.38 16.44 -16.39
N PHE A 78 -39.29 15.54 -16.80
CA PHE A 78 -39.89 14.56 -15.90
C PHE A 78 -38.86 13.63 -15.28
N TYR A 79 -37.95 13.09 -16.08
CA TYR A 79 -36.89 12.21 -15.61
C TYR A 79 -35.92 12.94 -14.67
N GLY A 80 -35.52 14.16 -14.99
CA GLY A 80 -34.67 14.97 -14.09
C GLY A 80 -35.33 15.21 -12.74
N ILE A 81 -36.64 15.50 -12.71
CA ILE A 81 -37.39 15.68 -11.46
C ILE A 81 -37.55 14.34 -10.72
N PHE A 82 -37.78 13.25 -11.44
CA PHE A 82 -37.86 11.91 -10.85
C PHE A 82 -36.53 11.50 -10.21
N GLN A 83 -35.40 11.77 -10.85
CA GLN A 83 -34.07 11.55 -10.29
C GLN A 83 -33.86 12.33 -8.98
N LEU A 84 -34.39 13.55 -8.84
CA LEU A 84 -34.34 14.28 -7.56
C LEU A 84 -35.12 13.56 -6.45
N PHE A 85 -36.29 12.98 -6.74
CA PHE A 85 -37.02 12.17 -5.76
C PHE A 85 -36.21 10.94 -5.33
N ILE A 86 -35.51 10.30 -6.28
CA ILE A 86 -34.63 9.16 -6.02
C ILE A 86 -33.45 9.56 -5.12
N GLU A 87 -32.72 10.62 -5.50
CA GLU A 87 -31.53 11.11 -4.80
C GLU A 87 -31.83 11.48 -3.35
N HIS A 88 -33.00 12.05 -3.08
CA HIS A 88 -33.46 12.39 -1.74
C HIS A 88 -34.17 11.24 -1.00
N LYS A 89 -34.25 10.03 -1.58
CA LYS A 89 -34.95 8.85 -1.02
C LYS A 89 -36.42 9.11 -0.69
N MET A 90 -37.08 9.88 -1.55
CA MET A 90 -38.45 10.39 -1.39
C MET A 90 -39.47 9.71 -2.32
N VAL A 91 -39.13 8.52 -2.81
CA VAL A 91 -40.06 7.65 -3.56
C VAL A 91 -41.04 7.00 -2.58
N ILE A 92 -42.34 7.17 -2.82
CA ILE A 92 -43.41 6.75 -1.89
C ILE A 92 -44.06 5.44 -2.32
N ASP A 93 -44.28 5.28 -3.63
CA ASP A 93 -45.08 4.18 -4.19
C ASP A 93 -44.33 3.57 -5.39
N MET A 94 -43.97 2.30 -5.24
CA MET A 94 -43.21 1.57 -6.26
C MET A 94 -44.04 1.23 -7.48
N ASP A 95 -45.34 0.99 -7.33
CA ASP A 95 -46.21 0.64 -8.45
C ASP A 95 -46.33 1.85 -9.39
N LEU A 96 -46.43 3.05 -8.80
CA LEU A 96 -46.40 4.33 -9.52
C LEU A 96 -45.04 4.59 -10.20
N CYS A 97 -43.93 4.20 -9.57
CA CYS A 97 -42.61 4.27 -10.22
C CYS A 97 -42.54 3.36 -11.43
N CYS A 98 -42.99 2.11 -11.28
CA CYS A 98 -43.01 1.14 -12.37
C CYS A 98 -43.92 1.64 -13.51
N GLU A 99 -45.06 2.22 -13.19
CA GLU A 99 -45.94 2.88 -14.17
C GLU A 99 -45.20 4.02 -14.91
N PHE A 100 -44.52 4.92 -14.19
CA PHE A 100 -43.75 6.01 -14.80
C PHE A 100 -42.67 5.51 -15.78
N LEU A 101 -41.98 4.43 -15.41
CA LEU A 101 -40.89 3.87 -16.21
C LEU A 101 -41.40 3.00 -17.37
N THR A 102 -42.56 2.36 -17.25
CA THR A 102 -43.14 1.50 -18.31
C THR A 102 -43.88 2.25 -19.41
N ILE A 103 -44.48 3.40 -19.08
CA ILE A 103 -45.35 4.16 -20.01
C ILE A 103 -44.58 4.76 -21.19
N VAL A 104 -43.26 4.86 -21.07
CA VAL A 104 -42.42 5.40 -22.11
C VAL A 104 -42.34 4.42 -23.29
N LYS A 105 -43.19 4.67 -24.29
CA LYS A 105 -43.10 4.03 -25.60
C LYS A 105 -41.73 4.30 -26.23
N THR A 106 -41.29 3.34 -27.02
CA THR A 106 -40.12 3.29 -27.91
C THR A 106 -39.80 4.63 -28.59
N ASN A 107 -39.22 5.58 -27.85
CA ASN A 107 -38.62 6.77 -28.44
C ASN A 107 -37.23 6.34 -28.92
N GLU A 108 -37.01 6.34 -30.23
CA GLU A 108 -35.73 5.96 -30.84
C GLU A 108 -34.59 6.96 -30.55
N ASN A 109 -34.84 8.00 -29.73
CA ASN A 109 -33.82 8.98 -29.39
C ASN A 109 -32.86 8.43 -28.32
N GLU A 110 -31.60 8.28 -28.70
CA GLU A 110 -30.52 7.76 -27.86
C GLU A 110 -30.29 8.61 -26.60
N GLU A 111 -30.40 9.95 -26.67
CA GLU A 111 -30.27 10.82 -25.47
C GLU A 111 -31.33 10.51 -24.42
N PHE A 112 -32.54 10.19 -24.89
CA PHE A 112 -33.64 9.85 -24.00
C PHE A 112 -33.42 8.49 -23.34
N LEU A 113 -32.96 7.49 -24.11
CA LEU A 113 -32.58 6.18 -23.58
C LEU A 113 -31.50 6.34 -22.50
N ASN A 114 -30.45 7.13 -22.73
CA ASN A 114 -29.39 7.37 -21.73
C ASN A 114 -29.96 7.86 -20.39
N ILE A 115 -30.85 8.86 -20.45
CA ILE A 115 -31.47 9.44 -19.25
C ILE A 115 -32.38 8.42 -18.56
N HIS A 116 -33.10 7.61 -19.34
CA HIS A 116 -33.91 6.52 -18.79
C HIS A 116 -33.03 5.52 -18.01
N TYR A 117 -31.94 5.04 -18.62
CA TYR A 117 -31.01 4.12 -17.97
C TYR A 117 -30.40 4.68 -16.71
N GLU A 118 -29.88 5.91 -16.77
CA GLU A 118 -29.30 6.57 -15.60
C GLU A 118 -30.32 6.65 -14.46
N THR A 119 -31.59 6.88 -14.80
CA THR A 119 -32.68 6.96 -13.83
C THR A 119 -33.02 5.61 -13.23
N VAL A 120 -33.16 4.56 -14.04
CA VAL A 120 -33.38 3.18 -13.55
C VAL A 120 -32.19 2.71 -12.70
N PHE A 121 -30.97 3.04 -13.12
CA PHE A 121 -29.75 2.73 -12.37
C PHE A 121 -29.71 3.45 -11.01
N LYS A 122 -29.99 4.76 -10.96
CA LYS A 122 -30.13 5.51 -9.70
C LYS A 122 -31.24 4.93 -8.81
N LEU A 123 -32.36 4.50 -9.41
CA LEU A 123 -33.47 3.85 -8.69
C LEU A 123 -33.01 2.54 -8.05
N MET A 124 -32.37 1.66 -8.82
CA MET A 124 -31.81 0.40 -8.33
C MET A 124 -30.80 0.61 -7.19
N LYS A 125 -30.03 1.71 -7.23
CA LYS A 125 -29.02 2.00 -6.19
C LYS A 125 -29.66 2.41 -4.87
N SER A 126 -30.78 3.11 -4.94
CA SER A 126 -31.43 3.74 -3.79
C SER A 126 -32.54 2.90 -3.16
N ILE A 127 -33.13 1.96 -3.89
CA ILE A 127 -34.31 1.17 -3.48
C ILE A 127 -34.05 -0.33 -3.67
N PRO A 128 -34.64 -1.23 -2.85
CA PRO A 128 -34.58 -2.67 -3.08
C PRO A 128 -35.08 -3.05 -4.49
N ILE A 129 -34.31 -3.87 -5.18
CA ILE A 129 -34.62 -4.32 -6.54
C ILE A 129 -35.77 -5.32 -6.48
N ASN A 130 -36.90 -5.00 -7.14
CA ASN A 130 -38.03 -5.91 -7.31
C ASN A 130 -38.09 -6.43 -8.76
N LYS A 131 -38.95 -7.43 -9.00
CA LYS A 131 -39.13 -8.03 -10.33
C LYS A 131 -39.55 -7.02 -11.40
N GLU A 132 -40.39 -6.04 -11.04
CA GLU A 132 -40.94 -5.07 -11.99
C GLU A 132 -39.87 -4.11 -12.53
N ILE A 133 -38.96 -3.62 -11.68
CA ILE A 133 -37.82 -2.81 -12.11
C ILE A 133 -36.93 -3.60 -13.06
N LEU A 134 -36.72 -4.89 -12.79
CA LEU A 134 -35.95 -5.77 -13.68
C LEU A 134 -36.65 -5.96 -15.03
N ASP A 135 -37.97 -6.22 -15.02
CA ASP A 135 -38.78 -6.35 -16.23
C ASP A 135 -38.75 -5.07 -17.08
N ILE A 136 -38.78 -3.90 -16.44
CA ILE A 136 -38.58 -2.61 -17.12
C ILE A 136 -37.19 -2.57 -17.77
N TYR A 137 -36.15 -2.85 -17.00
CA TYR A 137 -34.78 -2.81 -17.49
C TYR A 137 -34.58 -3.76 -18.70
N TYR A 138 -35.13 -4.98 -18.66
CA TYR A 138 -35.04 -5.93 -19.77
C TYR A 138 -35.72 -5.45 -21.05
N ARG A 139 -36.91 -4.86 -20.94
CA ARG A 139 -37.60 -4.31 -22.13
C ARG A 139 -36.77 -3.24 -22.83
N PHE A 140 -36.03 -2.45 -22.06
CA PHE A 140 -35.15 -1.43 -22.62
C PHE A 140 -33.86 -2.03 -23.20
N ILE A 141 -33.27 -3.05 -22.56
CA ILE A 141 -32.08 -3.76 -23.08
C ILE A 141 -32.28 -4.15 -24.54
N GLU A 142 -33.45 -4.73 -24.87
CA GLU A 142 -33.78 -5.19 -26.21
C GLU A 142 -33.81 -4.07 -27.26
N GLN A 143 -34.15 -2.84 -26.84
CA GLN A 143 -34.35 -1.69 -27.72
C GLN A 143 -33.10 -0.81 -27.86
N THR A 144 -32.10 -1.02 -27.01
CA THR A 144 -30.89 -0.19 -26.97
C THR A 144 -29.83 -0.51 -28.00
N SER A 145 -29.09 0.54 -28.41
CA SER A 145 -27.82 0.37 -29.11
C SER A 145 -26.83 -0.41 -28.24
N SER A 146 -25.98 -1.22 -28.85
CA SER A 146 -24.95 -1.97 -28.12
C SER A 146 -23.95 -1.07 -27.41
N ILE A 147 -23.69 0.13 -27.95
CA ILE A 147 -22.76 1.11 -27.36
C ILE A 147 -23.31 1.69 -26.05
N LEU A 148 -24.60 2.01 -25.99
CA LEU A 148 -25.19 2.47 -24.74
C LEU A 148 -25.28 1.34 -23.71
N LEU A 149 -25.75 0.17 -24.16
CA LEU A 149 -25.81 -1.01 -23.31
C LEU A 149 -24.44 -1.30 -22.69
N TYR A 150 -23.40 -1.18 -23.50
CA TYR A 150 -21.99 -1.28 -23.12
C TYR A 150 -21.68 -0.33 -21.94
N GLN A 151 -21.90 0.97 -22.10
CA GLN A 151 -21.52 1.94 -21.06
C GLN A 151 -22.26 1.71 -19.74
N GLU A 152 -23.53 1.34 -19.80
CA GLU A 152 -24.37 1.13 -18.61
C GLU A 152 -24.07 -0.19 -17.90
N THR A 153 -23.80 -1.27 -18.64
CA THR A 153 -23.38 -2.54 -18.02
C THR A 153 -22.08 -2.40 -17.27
N ARG A 154 -21.13 -1.61 -17.81
CA ARG A 154 -19.87 -1.34 -17.11
C ARG A 154 -20.11 -0.62 -15.78
N LYS A 155 -21.00 0.38 -15.73
CA LYS A 155 -21.36 1.08 -14.49
C LYS A 155 -22.00 0.14 -13.46
N ILE A 156 -22.86 -0.78 -13.92
CA ILE A 156 -23.42 -1.82 -13.06
C ILE A 156 -22.28 -2.69 -12.52
N PHE A 157 -21.42 -3.21 -13.40
CA PHE A 157 -20.32 -4.10 -13.01
C PHE A 157 -19.24 -3.45 -12.13
N GLN A 158 -19.17 -2.12 -12.10
CA GLN A 158 -18.25 -1.37 -11.22
C GLN A 158 -18.92 -0.91 -9.92
N SER A 159 -20.16 -1.30 -9.65
CA SER A 159 -20.92 -0.84 -8.48
C SER A 159 -21.43 -1.99 -7.63
N ASP A 160 -21.68 -1.72 -6.34
CA ASP A 160 -22.26 -2.67 -5.37
C ASP A 160 -23.66 -3.19 -5.76
N LEU A 161 -24.23 -2.67 -6.87
CA LEU A 161 -25.51 -3.13 -7.40
C LEU A 161 -25.48 -4.58 -7.86
N ILE A 162 -24.34 -5.08 -8.33
CA ILE A 162 -24.21 -6.47 -8.80
C ILE A 162 -24.58 -7.44 -7.68
N GLU A 163 -24.14 -7.16 -6.46
CA GLU A 163 -24.42 -8.02 -5.31
C GLU A 163 -25.92 -8.09 -5.00
N LYS A 164 -26.65 -7.01 -5.31
CA LYS A 164 -28.11 -6.91 -5.13
C LYS A 164 -28.90 -7.54 -6.28
N LEU A 165 -28.28 -7.75 -7.44
CA LEU A 165 -28.93 -8.29 -8.62
C LEU A 165 -29.08 -9.81 -8.54
N ALA A 166 -30.23 -10.31 -8.97
CA ALA A 166 -30.49 -11.74 -9.04
C ALA A 166 -29.64 -12.37 -10.16
N ASN A 167 -29.18 -13.62 -9.98
CA ASN A 167 -28.38 -14.31 -11.00
C ASN A 167 -29.08 -14.41 -12.37
N GLU A 168 -30.41 -14.50 -12.38
CA GLU A 168 -31.23 -14.50 -13.61
C GLU A 168 -31.03 -13.24 -14.45
N PHE A 169 -30.74 -12.10 -13.80
CA PHE A 169 -30.43 -10.84 -14.48
C PHE A 169 -29.14 -10.85 -15.23
N HIS A 170 -28.06 -11.29 -14.58
CA HIS A 170 -26.78 -11.44 -15.26
C HIS A 170 -26.90 -12.40 -16.45
N ILE A 171 -27.64 -13.51 -16.29
CA ILE A 171 -27.87 -14.49 -17.35
C ILE A 171 -28.56 -13.87 -18.56
N GLN A 172 -29.67 -13.14 -18.36
CA GLN A 172 -30.41 -12.54 -19.47
C GLN A 172 -29.62 -11.41 -20.15
N LEU A 173 -28.91 -10.60 -19.37
CA LEU A 173 -28.04 -9.54 -19.89
C LEU A 173 -26.93 -10.13 -20.77
N TRP A 174 -26.25 -11.18 -20.30
CA TRP A 174 -25.20 -11.86 -21.06
C TRP A 174 -25.74 -12.55 -22.31
N LYS A 175 -26.93 -13.18 -22.23
CA LYS A 175 -27.61 -13.72 -23.42
C LYS A 175 -27.82 -12.64 -24.47
N HIS A 176 -28.23 -11.44 -24.08
CA HIS A 176 -28.46 -10.35 -25.02
C HIS A 176 -27.14 -9.81 -25.61
N LEU A 177 -26.14 -9.55 -24.76
CA LEU A 177 -24.82 -9.04 -25.17
C LEU A 177 -24.11 -9.98 -26.15
N LEU A 178 -24.08 -11.28 -25.85
CA LEU A 178 -23.37 -12.28 -26.66
C LEU A 178 -24.08 -12.59 -27.99
N ASN A 179 -25.38 -12.33 -28.10
CA ASN A 179 -26.13 -12.53 -29.34
C ASN A 179 -25.97 -11.38 -30.34
N LYS A 180 -25.54 -10.19 -29.91
CA LYS A 180 -25.31 -9.07 -30.83
C LYS A 180 -24.00 -9.27 -31.58
N LYS A 181 -24.11 -9.45 -32.92
CA LYS A 181 -22.96 -9.53 -33.83
C LYS A 181 -22.36 -8.15 -34.08
N ASP A 182 -21.66 -7.61 -33.10
CA ASP A 182 -20.97 -6.32 -33.21
C ASP A 182 -19.44 -6.47 -33.25
N SER A 183 -18.76 -5.48 -33.83
CA SER A 183 -17.30 -5.44 -34.01
C SER A 183 -16.48 -5.33 -32.71
N LYS A 184 -17.13 -5.30 -31.54
CA LYS A 184 -16.51 -5.10 -30.21
C LYS A 184 -16.46 -6.37 -29.34
N GLN A 185 -16.38 -7.56 -29.95
CA GLN A 185 -16.39 -8.84 -29.23
C GLN A 185 -15.28 -8.95 -28.17
N GLU A 186 -14.09 -8.38 -28.38
CA GLU A 186 -13.01 -8.40 -27.38
C GLU A 186 -13.39 -7.68 -26.09
N GLN A 187 -14.07 -6.54 -26.17
CA GLN A 187 -14.48 -5.80 -24.96
C GLN A 187 -15.59 -6.51 -24.18
N ILE A 188 -16.45 -7.29 -24.87
CA ILE A 188 -17.46 -8.13 -24.23
C ILE A 188 -16.77 -9.22 -23.39
N ILE A 189 -15.66 -9.76 -23.89
CA ILE A 189 -14.89 -10.80 -23.20
C ILE A 189 -14.22 -10.23 -21.94
N ASP A 190 -13.64 -9.04 -22.02
CA ASP A 190 -13.05 -8.36 -20.86
C ASP A 190 -14.04 -8.25 -19.70
N TRP A 191 -15.23 -7.75 -19.97
CA TRP A 191 -16.25 -7.60 -18.93
C TRP A 191 -16.82 -8.89 -18.43
N PHE A 192 -16.81 -9.90 -19.29
CA PHE A 192 -17.25 -11.20 -18.90
C PHE A 192 -16.26 -11.82 -17.91
N VAL A 193 -14.96 -11.55 -18.08
CA VAL A 193 -13.92 -11.84 -17.08
C VAL A 193 -14.16 -11.02 -15.80
N ASP A 194 -14.46 -9.72 -15.89
CA ASP A 194 -14.77 -8.87 -14.72
C ASP A 194 -15.93 -9.45 -13.90
N PHE A 195 -17.01 -9.84 -14.58
CA PHE A 195 -18.16 -10.48 -13.93
C PHE A 195 -17.78 -11.77 -13.21
N ILE A 196 -16.96 -12.63 -13.83
CA ILE A 196 -16.46 -13.84 -13.18
C ILE A 196 -15.62 -13.50 -11.95
N MET A 197 -14.78 -12.46 -12.03
CA MET A 197 -13.96 -12.01 -10.90
C MET A 197 -14.82 -11.50 -9.74
N ILE A 198 -15.90 -10.77 -10.02
CA ILE A 198 -16.86 -10.29 -9.02
C ILE A 198 -17.61 -11.45 -8.39
N GLU A 199 -18.04 -12.43 -9.18
CA GLU A 199 -18.68 -13.65 -8.65
C GLU A 199 -17.69 -14.50 -7.84
N ARG A 200 -16.41 -14.55 -8.22
CA ARG A 200 -15.35 -15.15 -7.39
C ARG A 200 -15.21 -14.42 -6.07
N LYS A 201 -15.19 -13.09 -6.08
CA LYS A 201 -15.15 -12.25 -4.87
C LYS A 201 -16.33 -12.52 -3.95
N ARG A 202 -17.56 -12.47 -4.48
CA ARG A 202 -18.80 -12.74 -3.73
C ARG A 202 -18.82 -14.11 -3.06
N ASN A 203 -18.19 -15.09 -3.69
CA ASN A 203 -18.07 -16.46 -3.19
C ASN A 203 -16.79 -16.70 -2.38
N ASN A 204 -16.05 -15.64 -2.02
CA ASN A 204 -14.79 -15.65 -1.27
C ASN A 204 -13.69 -16.52 -1.91
N MET A 205 -13.64 -16.61 -3.23
CA MET A 205 -12.69 -17.45 -3.97
C MET A 205 -11.39 -16.72 -4.37
N ILE A 206 -11.27 -15.41 -4.10
CA ILE A 206 -10.05 -14.64 -4.37
C ILE A 206 -9.01 -14.96 -3.30
N LEU A 207 -7.81 -15.34 -3.76
CA LEU A 207 -6.68 -15.65 -2.91
C LEU A 207 -5.96 -14.36 -2.51
N LEU A 208 -5.75 -14.20 -1.20
CA LEU A 208 -5.04 -13.06 -0.63
C LEU A 208 -3.74 -13.53 0.02
N SER A 209 -2.76 -12.62 0.11
CA SER A 209 -1.45 -12.92 0.71
C SER A 209 -1.55 -13.31 2.18
N ASN A 210 -2.49 -12.72 2.92
CA ASN A 210 -2.69 -12.94 4.35
C ASN A 210 -3.45 -14.23 4.68
N ASP A 211 -4.20 -14.82 3.74
CA ASP A 211 -4.96 -16.05 3.96
C ASP A 211 -4.05 -17.17 4.48
N ASN A 212 -4.44 -17.88 5.54
CA ASN A 212 -3.68 -19.03 6.04
C ASN A 212 -3.80 -20.23 5.07
N ASP A 213 -2.99 -21.28 5.29
CA ASP A 213 -2.94 -22.43 4.36
C ASP A 213 -4.29 -23.16 4.25
N GLU A 214 -5.07 -23.24 5.35
CA GLU A 214 -6.40 -23.86 5.35
C GLU A 214 -7.41 -23.07 4.51
N ILE A 215 -7.46 -21.75 4.68
CA ILE A 215 -8.32 -20.85 3.90
C ILE A 215 -7.92 -20.90 2.43
N VAL A 216 -6.63 -20.87 2.10
CA VAL A 216 -6.16 -20.98 0.70
C VAL A 216 -6.67 -22.28 0.08
N MET A 217 -6.54 -23.41 0.78
CA MET A 217 -7.05 -24.70 0.28
C MET A 217 -8.57 -24.73 0.17
N GLU A 218 -9.30 -24.14 1.12
CA GLU A 218 -10.75 -23.97 1.04
C GLU A 218 -11.14 -23.17 -0.21
N LYS A 219 -10.49 -22.03 -0.44
CA LYS A 219 -10.72 -21.17 -1.60
C LYS A 219 -10.40 -21.87 -2.93
N ILE A 220 -9.32 -22.64 -3.00
CA ILE A 220 -8.99 -23.47 -4.19
C ILE A 220 -10.04 -24.56 -4.40
N ASN A 221 -10.49 -25.21 -3.33
CA ASN A 221 -11.57 -26.20 -3.41
C ASN A 221 -12.88 -25.54 -3.87
N LEU A 222 -13.19 -24.35 -3.38
CA LEU A 222 -14.33 -23.56 -3.82
C LEU A 222 -14.18 -23.20 -5.31
N LEU A 223 -13.02 -22.73 -5.76
CA LEU A 223 -12.75 -22.50 -7.18
C LEU A 223 -13.00 -23.77 -7.99
N ASN A 224 -12.46 -24.91 -7.56
CA ASN A 224 -12.62 -26.18 -8.27
C ASN A 224 -14.07 -26.70 -8.30
N THR A 225 -14.86 -26.44 -7.26
CA THR A 225 -16.25 -26.93 -7.13
C THR A 225 -17.29 -25.97 -7.69
N LYS A 226 -17.05 -24.65 -7.57
CA LYS A 226 -17.96 -23.57 -7.96
C LYS A 226 -17.49 -22.79 -9.19
N LYS A 227 -16.47 -23.26 -9.92
CA LYS A 227 -16.02 -22.62 -11.17
C LYS A 227 -17.14 -22.38 -12.18
N LYS A 228 -18.22 -23.17 -12.17
CA LYS A 228 -19.34 -23.03 -13.10
C LYS A 228 -20.23 -21.81 -12.77
N PHE A 229 -19.76 -20.63 -13.16
CA PHE A 229 -20.62 -19.46 -13.30
C PHE A 229 -21.55 -19.61 -14.52
N LEU A 230 -21.16 -20.48 -15.46
CA LEU A 230 -21.85 -20.73 -16.71
C LEU A 230 -22.30 -22.18 -16.80
N THR A 231 -23.59 -22.35 -17.04
CA THR A 231 -24.15 -23.61 -17.53
C THR A 231 -24.65 -23.37 -18.95
N LYS A 232 -24.70 -24.41 -19.79
CA LYS A 232 -25.23 -24.30 -21.17
C LYS A 232 -26.63 -23.68 -21.23
N ASP A 233 -27.42 -23.82 -20.16
CA ASP A 233 -28.77 -23.24 -20.05
C ASP A 233 -28.75 -21.70 -19.89
N LYS A 234 -27.61 -21.15 -19.47
CA LYS A 234 -27.41 -19.74 -19.12
C LYS A 234 -26.81 -18.90 -20.25
N ILE A 235 -26.15 -19.50 -21.24
CA ILE A 235 -25.62 -18.78 -22.40
C ILE A 235 -26.28 -19.33 -23.66
N THR A 236 -26.47 -18.51 -24.69
CA THR A 236 -26.83 -19.01 -26.01
C THR A 236 -25.69 -19.84 -26.61
N GLU A 237 -26.04 -20.78 -27.48
CA GLU A 237 -25.06 -21.61 -28.20
C GLU A 237 -24.04 -20.77 -28.98
N GLN A 238 -24.50 -19.65 -29.57
CA GLN A 238 -23.64 -18.70 -30.28
C GLN A 238 -22.65 -17.99 -29.34
N GLY A 239 -23.10 -17.53 -28.17
CA GLY A 239 -22.21 -16.92 -27.18
C GLY A 239 -21.16 -17.90 -26.66
N PHE A 240 -21.56 -19.15 -26.42
CA PHE A 240 -20.64 -20.22 -26.04
C PHE A 240 -19.58 -20.48 -27.13
N GLN A 241 -19.98 -20.55 -28.39
CA GLN A 241 -19.06 -20.70 -29.53
C GLN A 241 -18.08 -19.50 -29.64
N CYS A 242 -18.54 -18.27 -29.42
CA CYS A 242 -17.67 -17.09 -29.42
C CYS A 242 -16.59 -17.18 -28.34
N ILE A 243 -16.96 -17.55 -27.10
CA ILE A 243 -15.99 -17.68 -26.01
C ILE A 243 -15.02 -18.85 -26.29
N GLN A 244 -15.52 -19.98 -26.81
CA GLN A 244 -14.66 -21.10 -27.20
C GLN A 244 -13.66 -20.73 -28.31
N MET A 245 -14.11 -20.01 -29.34
CA MET A 245 -13.23 -19.53 -30.41
C MET A 245 -12.17 -18.58 -29.87
N PHE A 246 -12.52 -17.68 -28.95
CA PHE A 246 -11.53 -16.82 -28.29
C PHE A 246 -10.48 -17.65 -27.55
N ILE A 247 -10.91 -18.59 -26.69
CA ILE A 247 -9.99 -19.47 -25.95
C ILE A 247 -9.08 -20.24 -26.90
N GLN A 248 -9.63 -20.89 -27.93
CA GLN A 248 -8.85 -21.67 -28.90
C GLN A 248 -7.86 -20.79 -29.68
N ASN A 249 -8.28 -19.59 -30.10
CA ASN A 249 -7.42 -18.65 -30.80
C ASN A 249 -6.26 -18.18 -29.91
N THR A 250 -6.54 -17.84 -28.64
CA THR A 250 -5.52 -17.45 -27.66
C THR A 250 -4.54 -18.60 -27.40
N LEU A 251 -5.03 -19.82 -27.21
CA LEU A 251 -4.16 -20.98 -26.94
C LEU A 251 -3.30 -21.37 -28.14
N SER A 252 -3.82 -21.23 -29.37
CA SER A 252 -3.02 -21.47 -30.59
C SER A 252 -1.85 -20.50 -30.76
N LYS A 253 -1.93 -19.32 -30.12
CA LYS A 253 -0.92 -18.27 -30.15
C LYS A 253 -0.11 -18.17 -28.84
N ILE A 254 -0.08 -19.22 -28.01
CA ILE A 254 0.73 -19.25 -26.78
C ILE A 254 2.22 -18.97 -27.06
N ASP A 255 2.69 -19.25 -28.27
CA ASP A 255 4.08 -19.00 -28.65
C ASP A 255 4.37 -17.49 -28.90
N ASP A 256 3.36 -16.62 -28.88
CA ASP A 256 3.51 -15.18 -28.99
C ASP A 256 3.51 -14.53 -27.59
N ILE A 257 4.64 -13.93 -27.23
CA ILE A 257 4.80 -13.24 -25.95
C ILE A 257 3.78 -12.11 -25.78
N GLN A 258 3.31 -11.47 -26.86
CA GLN A 258 2.32 -10.40 -26.75
C GLN A 258 0.98 -10.91 -26.19
N VAL A 259 0.63 -12.18 -26.41
CA VAL A 259 -0.59 -12.81 -25.85
C VAL A 259 -0.50 -12.98 -24.34
N LEU A 260 0.71 -13.26 -23.85
CA LEU A 260 1.04 -13.29 -22.42
C LEU A 260 0.98 -11.89 -21.81
N LEU A 261 1.68 -10.94 -22.42
CA LEU A 261 1.83 -9.58 -21.90
C LEU A 261 0.52 -8.78 -21.93
N SER A 262 -0.35 -9.03 -22.91
CA SER A 262 -1.66 -8.39 -23.01
C SER A 262 -2.69 -8.92 -22.01
N GLY A 263 -2.38 -10.01 -21.30
CA GLY A 263 -3.31 -10.68 -20.40
C GLY A 263 -4.41 -11.49 -21.11
N GLN A 264 -4.36 -11.63 -22.43
CA GLN A 264 -5.32 -12.45 -23.17
C GLN A 264 -5.32 -13.91 -22.69
N LEU A 265 -4.13 -14.45 -22.40
CA LEU A 265 -4.01 -15.81 -21.88
C LEU A 265 -4.68 -15.98 -20.51
N TRP A 266 -4.45 -15.04 -19.59
CA TRP A 266 -5.09 -15.04 -18.27
C TRP A 266 -6.62 -15.00 -18.39
N ARG A 267 -7.16 -14.10 -19.23
CA ARG A 267 -8.60 -14.02 -19.54
C ARG A 267 -9.14 -15.34 -20.08
N ALA A 268 -8.46 -15.93 -21.05
CA ALA A 268 -8.85 -17.22 -21.62
C ALA A 268 -8.89 -18.34 -20.57
N LEU A 269 -7.96 -18.37 -19.62
CA LEU A 269 -7.94 -19.35 -18.53
C LEU A 269 -9.11 -19.14 -17.55
N ILE A 270 -9.41 -17.90 -17.17
CA ILE A 270 -10.58 -17.59 -16.32
C ILE A 270 -11.86 -18.07 -17.00
N LEU A 271 -12.02 -17.77 -18.29
CA LEU A 271 -13.19 -18.18 -19.07
C LEU A 271 -13.28 -19.70 -19.19
N GLN A 272 -12.17 -20.36 -19.50
CA GLN A 272 -12.11 -21.81 -19.62
C GLN A 272 -12.49 -22.49 -18.31
N SER A 273 -11.98 -21.99 -17.18
CA SER A 273 -12.36 -22.50 -15.86
C SER A 273 -13.86 -22.43 -15.64
N SER A 274 -14.48 -21.36 -16.15
CA SER A 274 -15.89 -21.05 -15.93
C SER A 274 -16.84 -21.85 -16.81
N LEU A 275 -16.34 -22.41 -17.92
CA LEU A 275 -17.11 -23.11 -18.95
C LEU A 275 -17.10 -24.64 -18.84
N SER A 276 -16.14 -25.26 -18.14
CA SER A 276 -15.94 -26.72 -18.24
C SER A 276 -17.11 -27.51 -17.62
N ASP A 277 -17.92 -28.16 -18.46
CA ASP A 277 -18.78 -29.27 -18.04
C ASP A 277 -17.91 -30.51 -17.81
N LYS A 278 -18.18 -31.25 -16.73
CA LYS A 278 -17.46 -32.50 -16.40
C LYS A 278 -17.60 -33.57 -17.49
N ASP A 279 -18.55 -33.40 -18.41
CA ASP A 279 -18.89 -34.39 -19.45
C ASP A 279 -18.12 -34.19 -20.76
N THR A 280 -17.37 -33.09 -20.93
CA THR A 280 -16.46 -32.90 -22.05
C THR A 280 -15.03 -32.92 -21.52
N ASN A 281 -14.37 -34.09 -21.58
CA ASN A 281 -12.96 -34.30 -21.23
C ASN A 281 -11.96 -33.48 -22.10
N GLU A 282 -12.43 -32.53 -22.90
CA GLU A 282 -11.59 -31.61 -23.65
C GLU A 282 -11.22 -30.41 -22.76
N THR A 283 -10.29 -30.62 -21.83
CA THR A 283 -9.51 -29.49 -21.32
C THR A 283 -8.72 -28.93 -22.50
N VAL A 284 -9.15 -27.77 -23.02
CA VAL A 284 -8.49 -27.10 -24.15
C VAL A 284 -7.00 -26.82 -23.85
N PHE A 285 -6.69 -26.58 -22.58
CA PHE A 285 -5.32 -26.49 -22.09
C PHE A 285 -4.71 -27.89 -21.87
N THR A 286 -3.68 -28.22 -22.66
CA THR A 286 -3.00 -29.53 -22.65
C THR A 286 -1.60 -29.41 -22.04
N ASN A 287 -0.98 -30.55 -21.68
CA ASN A 287 0.42 -30.58 -21.22
C ASN A 287 1.39 -29.97 -22.23
N THR A 288 1.11 -30.08 -23.54
CA THR A 288 1.92 -29.45 -24.59
C THR A 288 1.86 -27.91 -24.52
N HIS A 289 0.69 -27.35 -24.17
CA HIS A 289 0.56 -25.91 -23.94
C HIS A 289 1.33 -25.48 -22.68
N LEU A 290 1.32 -26.27 -21.60
CA LEU A 290 2.14 -26.00 -20.40
C LEU A 290 3.64 -26.01 -20.70
N GLU A 291 4.12 -27.00 -21.45
CA GLU A 291 5.54 -27.10 -21.82
C GLU A 291 5.98 -25.88 -22.63
N LYS A 292 5.21 -25.51 -23.65
CA LYS A 292 5.44 -24.29 -24.44
C LYS A 292 5.47 -23.04 -23.57
N LEU A 293 4.43 -22.84 -22.76
CA LEU A 293 4.34 -21.71 -21.84
C LEU A 293 5.52 -21.67 -20.87
N SER A 294 5.90 -22.82 -20.31
CA SER A 294 7.03 -22.89 -19.39
C SER A 294 8.33 -22.47 -20.07
N SER A 295 8.58 -22.92 -21.31
CA SER A 295 9.76 -22.53 -22.08
C SER A 295 9.77 -21.04 -22.42
N GLN A 296 8.60 -20.46 -22.72
CA GLN A 296 8.44 -19.04 -23.01
C GLN A 296 8.75 -18.18 -21.79
N LEU A 297 8.17 -18.51 -20.64
CA LEU A 297 8.35 -17.77 -19.40
C LEU A 297 9.81 -17.85 -18.93
N MET A 298 10.43 -19.02 -19.00
CA MET A 298 11.84 -19.21 -18.65
C MET A 298 12.79 -18.35 -19.48
N ASN A 299 12.45 -18.07 -20.73
CA ASN A 299 13.29 -17.28 -21.64
C ASN A 299 13.03 -15.76 -21.56
N ASN A 300 11.85 -15.34 -21.08
CA ASN A 300 11.39 -13.95 -21.24
C ASN A 300 10.94 -13.23 -19.95
N CYS A 301 10.99 -13.89 -18.78
CA CYS A 301 10.56 -13.32 -17.49
C CYS A 301 11.42 -12.16 -16.92
N SER A 302 12.42 -11.67 -17.65
CA SER A 302 13.32 -10.59 -17.21
C SER A 302 12.81 -9.16 -17.51
N SER A 303 11.65 -9.01 -18.17
CA SER A 303 11.08 -7.69 -18.50
C SER A 303 10.13 -7.19 -17.41
N SER A 304 10.54 -6.13 -16.70
CA SER A 304 9.93 -5.65 -15.44
C SER A 304 8.53 -5.02 -15.57
N SER A 305 8.10 -4.60 -16.76
CA SER A 305 6.87 -3.82 -16.94
C SER A 305 5.58 -4.65 -17.13
N SER A 306 5.64 -5.98 -17.03
CA SER A 306 4.52 -6.89 -17.34
C SER A 306 4.41 -8.09 -16.39
N SER A 307 5.14 -8.02 -15.29
CA SER A 307 5.37 -9.09 -14.33
C SER A 307 4.08 -9.51 -13.61
N SER A 308 3.17 -8.57 -13.36
CA SER A 308 1.90 -8.79 -12.66
C SER A 308 0.94 -9.74 -13.40
N ILE A 309 0.70 -9.49 -14.68
CA ILE A 309 -0.20 -10.29 -15.53
C ILE A 309 0.30 -11.72 -15.67
N ILE A 310 1.61 -11.89 -15.80
CA ILE A 310 2.25 -13.22 -15.84
C ILE A 310 2.02 -13.94 -14.50
N ALA A 311 2.19 -13.26 -13.36
CA ALA A 311 1.94 -13.84 -12.05
C ALA A 311 0.46 -14.27 -11.88
N LEU A 312 -0.49 -13.47 -12.35
CA LEU A 312 -1.93 -13.81 -12.35
C LEU A 312 -2.24 -15.01 -13.24
N THR A 313 -1.61 -15.09 -14.43
CA THR A 313 -1.72 -16.24 -15.34
C THR A 313 -1.23 -17.51 -14.65
N LEU A 314 -0.07 -17.45 -13.99
CA LEU A 314 0.49 -18.57 -13.25
C LEU A 314 -0.39 -18.96 -12.05
N LEU A 315 -0.95 -17.99 -11.33
CA LEU A 315 -1.85 -18.24 -10.21
C LEU A 315 -3.08 -19.03 -10.66
N GLU A 316 -3.69 -18.61 -11.77
CA GLU A 316 -4.84 -19.30 -12.34
C GLU A 316 -4.47 -20.74 -12.73
N LEU A 317 -3.34 -20.95 -13.43
CA LEU A 317 -2.89 -22.30 -13.82
C LEU A 317 -2.66 -23.22 -12.61
N VAL A 318 -1.96 -22.71 -11.60
CA VAL A 318 -1.67 -23.47 -10.39
C VAL A 318 -2.96 -23.82 -9.65
N SER A 319 -3.92 -22.90 -9.56
CA SER A 319 -5.21 -23.14 -8.90
C SER A 319 -6.03 -24.26 -9.57
N HIS A 320 -5.84 -24.47 -10.88
CA HIS A 320 -6.43 -25.58 -11.65
C HIS A 320 -5.61 -26.88 -11.60
N ASN A 321 -4.78 -27.04 -10.57
CA ASN A 321 -3.91 -28.20 -10.34
C ASN A 321 -2.86 -28.44 -11.44
N GLN A 322 -2.49 -27.42 -12.22
CA GLN A 322 -1.34 -27.55 -13.12
C GLN A 322 -0.06 -27.42 -12.31
N SER A 323 0.76 -28.47 -12.32
CA SER A 323 1.99 -28.50 -11.53
C SER A 323 3.21 -28.10 -12.35
N PHE A 324 3.91 -27.06 -11.92
CA PHE A 324 5.24 -26.73 -12.42
C PHE A 324 6.33 -27.45 -11.61
N SER A 325 7.55 -27.52 -12.17
CA SER A 325 8.70 -28.12 -11.47
C SER A 325 9.30 -27.16 -10.44
N THR A 326 10.00 -27.68 -9.43
CA THR A 326 10.74 -26.85 -8.48
C THR A 326 11.78 -25.95 -9.15
N LEU A 327 12.43 -26.46 -10.22
CA LEU A 327 13.40 -25.70 -11.02
C LEU A 327 12.75 -24.48 -11.65
N PHE A 328 11.55 -24.63 -12.22
CA PHE A 328 10.80 -23.55 -12.84
C PHE A 328 10.49 -22.40 -11.86
N TRP A 329 10.07 -22.73 -10.63
CA TRP A 329 9.82 -21.71 -9.61
C TRP A 329 11.09 -21.01 -9.16
N TYR A 330 12.19 -21.76 -9.02
CA TYR A 330 13.48 -21.17 -8.66
C TYR A 330 13.96 -20.16 -9.70
N THR A 331 13.84 -20.49 -10.98
CA THR A 331 14.26 -19.61 -12.09
C THR A 331 13.35 -18.41 -12.26
N ILE A 332 12.03 -18.56 -12.09
CA ILE A 332 11.10 -17.42 -12.13
C ILE A 332 11.35 -16.45 -10.98
N LEU A 333 11.52 -16.96 -9.76
CA LEU A 333 11.76 -16.12 -8.59
C LEU A 333 13.14 -15.49 -8.58
N LYS A 334 14.10 -16.00 -9.35
CA LYS A 334 15.45 -15.41 -9.44
C LYS A 334 15.41 -13.92 -9.78
N ASP A 335 14.52 -13.53 -10.69
CA ASP A 335 14.39 -12.16 -11.16
C ASP A 335 13.16 -11.43 -10.57
N ASN A 336 12.21 -12.18 -9.98
CA ASN A 336 10.90 -11.67 -9.53
C ASN A 336 10.62 -11.90 -8.04
N SER A 337 11.63 -12.24 -7.23
CA SER A 337 11.46 -12.56 -5.80
C SER A 337 10.86 -11.43 -4.97
N HIS A 338 10.99 -10.19 -5.41
CA HIS A 338 10.49 -9.00 -4.72
C HIS A 338 8.99 -8.72 -4.99
N LEU A 339 8.35 -9.46 -5.90
CA LEU A 339 6.97 -9.23 -6.31
C LEU A 339 6.01 -10.13 -5.54
N GLU A 340 5.03 -9.51 -4.86
CA GLU A 340 4.07 -10.20 -3.98
C GLU A 340 3.28 -11.30 -4.71
N LEU A 341 2.76 -11.02 -5.91
CA LEU A 341 1.97 -11.99 -6.68
C LEU A 341 2.77 -13.24 -7.07
N TYR A 342 4.07 -13.12 -7.41
CA TYR A 342 4.91 -14.27 -7.72
C TYR A 342 5.15 -15.14 -6.49
N LEU A 343 5.36 -14.52 -5.33
CA LEU A 343 5.50 -15.25 -4.06
C LEU A 343 4.19 -15.94 -3.67
N LEU A 344 3.04 -15.29 -3.88
CA LEU A 344 1.72 -15.87 -3.64
C LEU A 344 1.53 -17.11 -4.52
N THR A 345 1.77 -16.99 -5.82
CA THR A 345 1.64 -18.10 -6.75
C THR A 345 2.58 -19.26 -6.42
N THR A 346 3.84 -18.95 -6.08
CA THR A 346 4.81 -19.96 -5.66
C THR A 346 4.32 -20.70 -4.41
N ARG A 347 3.87 -19.96 -3.39
CA ARG A 347 3.28 -20.53 -2.17
C ARG A 347 2.13 -21.47 -2.49
N VAL A 348 1.18 -21.04 -3.32
CA VAL A 348 0.02 -21.87 -3.70
C VAL A 348 0.50 -23.15 -4.39
N SER A 349 1.49 -23.06 -5.29
CA SER A 349 2.04 -24.25 -5.94
C SER A 349 2.68 -25.22 -4.94
N PHE A 350 3.34 -24.70 -3.90
CA PHE A 350 4.02 -25.50 -2.88
C PHE A 350 3.01 -26.18 -1.94
N LEU A 351 1.85 -25.56 -1.70
CA LEU A 351 0.75 -26.18 -0.96
C LEU A 351 0.11 -27.33 -1.72
N LEU A 352 -0.05 -27.19 -3.04
CA LEU A 352 -0.68 -28.21 -3.88
C LEU A 352 0.24 -29.40 -4.20
N LYS A 353 1.57 -29.18 -4.25
CA LYS A 353 2.53 -30.23 -4.60
C LYS A 353 3.80 -30.17 -3.76
N SER A 354 4.19 -31.33 -3.23
CA SER A 354 5.44 -31.49 -2.47
C SER A 354 6.67 -31.11 -3.30
N LEU A 355 7.57 -30.36 -2.68
CA LEU A 355 8.81 -29.91 -3.28
C LEU A 355 9.93 -30.94 -3.24
N THR A 356 10.89 -30.78 -4.13
CA THR A 356 12.18 -31.47 -4.08
C THR A 356 13.09 -30.78 -3.07
N LYS A 357 13.51 -31.51 -2.03
CA LYS A 357 14.36 -30.99 -0.95
C LYS A 357 15.71 -30.43 -1.42
N ASP A 358 16.24 -30.91 -2.54
CA ASP A 358 17.53 -30.48 -3.12
C ASP A 358 17.60 -28.98 -3.45
N TYR A 359 16.46 -28.29 -3.46
CA TYR A 359 16.37 -26.85 -3.70
C TYR A 359 16.23 -26.02 -2.41
N SER A 360 16.12 -26.62 -1.22
CA SER A 360 15.92 -25.91 0.05
C SER A 360 16.94 -24.79 0.25
N ASP A 361 18.24 -25.13 0.22
CA ASP A 361 19.31 -24.15 0.42
C ASP A 361 19.35 -23.07 -0.66
N LYS A 362 19.00 -23.45 -1.91
CA LYS A 362 18.92 -22.49 -3.02
C LYS A 362 17.80 -21.48 -2.83
N PHE A 363 16.63 -21.92 -2.35
CA PHE A 363 15.52 -21.01 -2.05
C PHE A 363 15.80 -20.14 -0.84
N ILE A 364 16.44 -20.68 0.19
CA ILE A 364 16.87 -19.91 1.37
C ILE A 364 17.82 -18.79 0.91
N GLU A 365 18.84 -19.11 0.13
CA GLU A 365 19.78 -18.13 -0.39
C GLU A 365 19.14 -17.09 -1.31
N LEU A 366 18.17 -17.51 -2.14
CA LEU A 366 17.45 -16.62 -3.05
C LEU A 366 16.51 -15.65 -2.32
N LEU A 367 15.82 -16.12 -1.28
CA LEU A 367 14.72 -15.39 -0.63
C LEU A 367 15.12 -14.74 0.70
N LYS A 368 16.31 -15.00 1.26
CA LYS A 368 16.71 -14.44 2.56
C LYS A 368 16.62 -12.90 2.64
N THR A 369 16.89 -12.20 1.55
CA THR A 369 16.80 -10.73 1.50
C THR A 369 15.35 -10.24 1.62
N ASN A 370 14.37 -11.00 1.13
CA ASN A 370 12.95 -10.70 1.27
C ASN A 370 12.50 -10.66 2.73
N LEU A 371 13.16 -11.41 3.62
CA LEU A 371 12.86 -11.36 5.06
C LEU A 371 13.11 -9.97 5.67
N SER A 372 13.99 -9.18 5.03
CA SER A 372 14.24 -7.79 5.39
C SER A 372 13.45 -6.77 4.56
N SER A 373 12.47 -7.23 3.78
CA SER A 373 11.55 -6.35 3.05
C SER A 373 10.72 -5.52 4.03
N PHE A 374 10.36 -4.31 3.60
CA PHE A 374 9.47 -3.43 4.36
C PHE A 374 8.02 -3.91 4.33
N ASN A 375 7.60 -4.56 3.25
CA ASN A 375 6.25 -5.11 3.09
C ASN A 375 6.10 -6.44 3.87
N SER A 376 5.15 -6.46 4.82
CA SER A 376 4.84 -7.66 5.62
C SER A 376 4.36 -8.83 4.79
N ASN A 377 3.62 -8.58 3.71
CA ASN A 377 3.09 -9.64 2.83
C ASN A 377 4.24 -10.37 2.13
N ILE A 378 5.26 -9.64 1.66
CA ILE A 378 6.47 -10.22 1.07
C ILE A 378 7.19 -11.11 2.10
N ARG A 379 7.36 -10.64 3.34
CA ARG A 379 7.97 -11.43 4.41
C ARG A 379 7.15 -12.67 4.74
N LEU A 380 5.84 -12.52 4.88
CA LEU A 380 4.91 -13.60 5.21
C LEU A 380 4.89 -14.68 4.12
N LEU A 381 4.72 -14.29 2.86
CA LEU A 381 4.72 -15.23 1.73
C LEU A 381 6.07 -15.91 1.57
N THR A 382 7.17 -15.19 1.81
CA THR A 382 8.52 -15.78 1.84
C THR A 382 8.63 -16.85 2.92
N LEU A 383 8.23 -16.53 4.16
CA LEU A 383 8.30 -17.46 5.29
C LEU A 383 7.40 -18.69 5.07
N ARG A 384 6.19 -18.50 4.54
CA ARG A 384 5.28 -19.61 4.20
C ARG A 384 5.89 -20.49 3.10
N SER A 385 6.47 -19.89 2.06
CA SER A 385 7.15 -20.62 0.98
C SER A 385 8.40 -21.36 1.46
N LEU A 386 9.17 -20.81 2.39
CA LEU A 386 10.32 -21.51 2.97
C LEU A 386 9.89 -22.62 3.94
N SER A 387 8.77 -22.42 4.66
CA SER A 387 8.26 -23.40 5.61
C SER A 387 7.78 -24.71 4.96
N SER A 388 7.46 -24.71 3.67
CA SER A 388 7.08 -25.94 2.94
C SER A 388 8.24 -26.91 2.73
N PHE A 389 9.48 -26.48 2.95
CA PHE A 389 10.64 -27.38 2.94
C PHE A 389 10.87 -28.08 4.30
N ILE A 390 10.13 -27.70 5.34
CA ILE A 390 10.28 -28.22 6.70
C ILE A 390 9.25 -29.34 6.94
N GLU A 391 9.72 -30.54 7.25
CA GLU A 391 8.87 -31.73 7.40
C GLU A 391 8.03 -31.71 8.68
N ASP A 392 8.62 -31.29 9.81
CA ASP A 392 7.92 -31.21 11.08
C ASP A 392 7.62 -29.75 11.42
N ARG A 393 6.39 -29.31 11.13
CA ARG A 393 5.86 -28.00 11.52
C ARG A 393 5.86 -27.81 13.05
N ASN A 394 5.98 -28.88 13.83
CA ASN A 394 6.07 -28.82 15.30
C ASN A 394 7.51 -28.69 15.81
N GLU A 395 8.51 -28.55 14.93
CA GLU A 395 9.89 -28.31 15.32
C GLU A 395 10.03 -26.92 15.97
N LYS A 396 9.81 -26.86 17.29
CA LYS A 396 9.73 -25.63 18.09
C LYS A 396 10.99 -24.75 18.07
N ASN A 397 12.09 -25.25 17.53
CA ASN A 397 13.40 -24.60 17.52
C ASN A 397 13.87 -24.17 16.13
N ASN A 398 13.04 -24.34 15.10
CA ASN A 398 13.36 -23.89 13.76
C ASN A 398 13.19 -22.37 13.63
N VAL A 399 14.22 -21.68 13.13
CA VAL A 399 14.21 -20.21 13.00
C VAL A 399 13.15 -19.75 12.00
N ILE A 400 12.98 -20.45 10.88
CA ILE A 400 11.99 -20.09 9.85
C ILE A 400 10.56 -20.19 10.42
N LEU A 401 10.25 -21.27 11.15
CA LEU A 401 8.94 -21.43 11.79
C LEU A 401 8.73 -20.38 12.89
N THR A 402 9.76 -20.05 13.65
CA THR A 402 9.68 -19.00 14.68
C THR A 402 9.41 -17.63 14.05
N CYS A 403 10.08 -17.28 12.95
CA CYS A 403 9.81 -16.07 12.17
C CYS A 403 8.40 -16.08 11.58
N LEU A 404 7.92 -17.23 11.07
CA LEU A 404 6.56 -17.36 10.55
C LEU A 404 5.51 -17.06 11.64
N LEU A 405 5.67 -17.66 12.84
CA LEU A 405 4.79 -17.37 13.98
C LEU A 405 4.80 -15.89 14.38
N CYS A 406 5.96 -15.23 14.30
CA CYS A 406 6.06 -13.78 14.55
C CYS A 406 5.28 -12.98 13.49
N GLU A 407 5.35 -13.37 12.22
CA GLU A 407 4.75 -12.62 11.12
C GLU A 407 3.23 -12.82 11.03
N GLU A 408 2.73 -13.99 11.40
CA GLU A 408 1.29 -14.28 11.47
C GLU A 408 0.59 -13.58 12.65
N CYS A 409 1.33 -13.16 13.67
CA CYS A 409 0.77 -12.35 14.75
C CYS A 409 0.37 -10.95 14.23
N PRO A 410 -0.91 -10.56 14.31
CA PRO A 410 -1.36 -9.26 13.84
C PRO A 410 -0.75 -8.13 14.66
N LEU A 411 -0.45 -7.01 14.00
CA LEU A 411 0.13 -5.82 14.61
C LEU A 411 -0.96 -4.96 15.27
N ASN A 412 -1.53 -5.44 16.36
CA ASN A 412 -2.51 -4.71 17.16
C ASN A 412 -2.11 -4.65 18.65
N VAL A 413 -2.70 -3.71 19.40
CA VAL A 413 -2.36 -3.46 20.83
C VAL A 413 -2.72 -4.65 21.74
N TYR A 414 -3.59 -5.55 21.30
CA TYR A 414 -4.02 -6.70 22.08
C TYR A 414 -3.06 -7.90 21.94
N GLU A 415 -2.53 -8.13 20.75
CA GLU A 415 -1.81 -9.35 20.38
C GLU A 415 -0.30 -9.15 20.23
N TYR A 416 0.21 -7.91 20.19
CA TYR A 416 1.65 -7.66 20.01
C TYR A 416 2.55 -8.31 21.07
N ARG A 417 2.02 -8.56 22.29
CA ARG A 417 2.76 -9.26 23.35
C ARG A 417 3.11 -10.69 22.95
N SER A 418 2.22 -11.39 22.24
CA SER A 418 2.48 -12.71 21.69
C SER A 418 3.62 -12.64 20.67
N LYS A 419 3.61 -11.63 19.79
CA LYS A 419 4.72 -11.39 18.84
C LYS A 419 6.06 -11.17 19.55
N ILE A 420 6.09 -10.39 20.65
CA ILE A 420 7.31 -10.18 21.45
C ILE A 420 7.85 -11.51 22.01
N ILE A 421 6.99 -12.39 22.52
CA ILE A 421 7.41 -13.71 23.03
C ILE A 421 8.06 -14.54 21.93
N HIS A 422 7.51 -14.52 20.71
CA HIS A 422 8.11 -15.22 19.57
C HIS A 422 9.43 -14.56 19.15
N LEU A 423 9.52 -13.22 19.12
CA LEU A 423 10.76 -12.49 18.81
C LEU A 423 11.89 -12.79 19.79
N GLN A 424 11.59 -12.97 21.08
CA GLN A 424 12.60 -13.34 22.09
C GLN A 424 13.25 -14.70 21.81
N LYS A 425 12.56 -15.62 21.12
CA LYS A 425 13.13 -16.89 20.65
C LYS A 425 14.10 -16.72 19.46
N LEU A 426 14.14 -15.54 18.86
CA LEU A 426 15.15 -15.16 17.86
C LEU A 426 16.38 -14.50 18.51
N SER A 427 16.49 -14.49 19.84
CA SER A 427 17.71 -14.04 20.51
C SER A 427 18.88 -14.97 20.21
N VAL A 428 20.10 -14.40 20.16
CA VAL A 428 21.32 -15.16 19.90
C VAL A 428 21.50 -16.29 20.91
N GLU A 429 21.20 -16.03 22.18
CA GLU A 429 21.31 -17.01 23.26
C GLU A 429 20.40 -18.22 23.03
N PHE A 430 19.15 -17.98 22.61
CA PHE A 430 18.21 -19.07 22.34
C PHE A 430 18.64 -19.90 21.13
N ILE A 431 19.14 -19.27 20.07
CA ILE A 431 19.60 -19.99 18.87
C ILE A 431 20.89 -20.78 19.15
N LEU A 432 21.81 -20.23 19.96
CA LEU A 432 23.01 -20.94 20.43
C LEU A 432 22.65 -22.18 21.24
N LEU A 433 21.71 -22.06 22.19
CA LEU A 433 21.24 -23.19 23.01
C LEU A 433 20.67 -24.34 22.17
N ASN A 434 20.16 -24.02 20.98
CA ASN A 434 19.59 -24.99 20.04
C ASN A 434 20.55 -25.42 18.93
N ASN A 435 21.84 -25.05 18.98
CA ASN A 435 22.87 -25.39 17.99
C ASN A 435 22.55 -24.98 16.53
N ASN A 436 21.73 -23.95 16.32
CA ASN A 436 21.25 -23.51 15.00
C ASN A 436 22.03 -22.29 14.47
N THR A 437 23.35 -22.27 14.64
CA THR A 437 24.21 -21.11 14.32
C THR A 437 24.18 -20.72 12.84
N SER A 438 23.95 -21.68 11.95
CA SER A 438 23.79 -21.42 10.51
C SER A 438 22.61 -20.50 10.20
N SER A 439 21.60 -20.42 11.07
CA SER A 439 20.37 -19.64 10.84
C SER A 439 20.41 -18.22 11.40
N PHE A 440 21.52 -17.78 12.01
CA PHE A 440 21.62 -16.43 12.57
C PHE A 440 21.34 -15.33 11.54
N HIS A 441 21.81 -15.52 10.30
CA HIS A 441 21.61 -14.53 9.25
C HIS A 441 20.13 -14.41 8.85
N LEU A 442 19.37 -15.51 8.85
CA LEU A 442 17.93 -15.48 8.56
C LEU A 442 17.16 -14.72 9.63
N ALA A 443 17.46 -14.98 10.91
CA ALA A 443 16.88 -14.25 12.02
C ALA A 443 17.24 -12.75 11.95
N MET A 444 18.48 -12.41 11.60
CA MET A 444 18.92 -11.03 11.43
C MET A 444 18.19 -10.32 10.28
N TYR A 445 18.07 -10.93 9.09
CA TYR A 445 17.30 -10.36 7.99
C TYR A 445 15.84 -10.13 8.38
N TYR A 446 15.22 -11.11 9.05
CA TYR A 446 13.83 -10.98 9.53
C TYR A 446 13.67 -9.86 10.55
N LEU A 447 14.53 -9.79 11.57
CA LEU A 447 14.49 -8.73 12.59
C LEU A 447 14.68 -7.33 11.98
N LEU A 448 15.53 -7.20 10.96
CA LEU A 448 15.69 -5.94 10.21
C LEU A 448 14.44 -5.56 9.42
N GLY A 449 13.68 -6.54 8.93
CA GLY A 449 12.37 -6.31 8.31
C GLY A 449 11.30 -5.92 9.34
N VAL A 450 11.24 -6.59 10.49
CA VAL A 450 10.29 -6.24 11.56
C VAL A 450 10.55 -4.83 12.11
N LEU A 451 11.81 -4.42 12.19
CA LEU A 451 12.20 -3.08 12.63
C LEU A 451 11.62 -1.96 11.77
N SER A 452 11.26 -2.26 10.51
CA SER A 452 10.65 -1.29 9.61
C SER A 452 9.15 -1.13 9.77
N SER A 453 8.52 -1.95 10.61
CA SER A 453 7.10 -1.79 10.92
C SER A 453 6.85 -0.49 11.70
N ASN A 454 5.79 0.23 11.35
CA ASN A 454 5.40 1.48 12.02
C ASN A 454 4.70 1.20 13.37
N PHE A 455 5.35 0.43 14.26
CA PHE A 455 4.78 0.03 15.55
C PHE A 455 5.81 0.17 16.68
N THR A 456 5.77 1.33 17.36
CA THR A 456 6.75 1.76 18.37
C THR A 456 7.08 0.73 19.46
N PRO A 457 6.12 -0.04 20.03
CA PRO A 457 6.43 -1.02 21.07
C PRO A 457 7.38 -2.14 20.64
N LEU A 458 7.52 -2.41 19.34
CA LEU A 458 8.44 -3.44 18.84
C LEU A 458 9.86 -2.92 18.66
N TRP A 459 10.06 -1.61 18.43
CA TRP A 459 11.37 -1.06 18.08
C TRP A 459 12.42 -1.33 19.15
N SER A 460 12.12 -1.06 20.43
CA SER A 460 13.09 -1.28 21.52
C SER A 460 13.50 -2.74 21.66
N VAL A 461 12.54 -3.67 21.51
CA VAL A 461 12.80 -5.11 21.57
C VAL A 461 13.66 -5.54 20.38
N CYS A 462 13.33 -5.09 19.18
CA CYS A 462 14.09 -5.41 17.97
C CYS A 462 15.51 -4.82 17.98
N THR A 463 15.70 -3.58 18.45
CA THR A 463 17.04 -2.96 18.55
C THR A 463 17.92 -3.69 19.55
N GLU A 464 17.37 -4.11 20.69
CA GLU A 464 18.09 -4.89 21.70
C GLU A 464 18.46 -6.28 21.18
N LEU A 465 17.51 -6.98 20.54
CA LEU A 465 17.76 -8.28 19.92
C LEU A 465 18.86 -8.17 18.86
N LEU A 466 18.74 -7.27 17.89
CA LEU A 466 19.76 -7.02 16.87
C LEU A 466 21.10 -6.59 17.50
N GLY A 467 21.06 -5.87 18.62
CA GLY A 467 22.22 -5.52 19.42
C GLY A 467 23.00 -6.74 19.91
N SER A 468 22.28 -7.78 20.36
CA SER A 468 22.89 -9.04 20.80
C SER A 468 23.60 -9.79 19.66
N TYR A 469 23.12 -9.66 18.41
CA TYR A 469 23.80 -10.22 17.24
C TYR A 469 25.16 -9.58 17.04
N GLY A 470 25.24 -8.25 17.17
CA GLY A 470 26.50 -7.49 17.12
C GLY A 470 27.50 -7.92 18.19
N ASN A 471 27.05 -8.22 19.41
CA ASN A 471 27.95 -8.60 20.51
C ASN A 471 28.40 -10.07 20.50
N LYS A 472 27.54 -11.00 20.08
CA LYS A 472 27.75 -12.45 20.31
C LYS A 472 27.70 -13.29 19.03
N ALA A 473 26.88 -12.93 18.05
CA ALA A 473 26.71 -13.75 16.85
C ALA A 473 27.74 -13.43 15.76
N VAL A 474 28.37 -12.26 15.79
CA VAL A 474 29.34 -11.82 14.77
C VAL A 474 30.49 -12.80 14.60
N GLU A 475 30.94 -13.44 15.68
CA GLU A 475 32.00 -14.46 15.62
C GLU A 475 31.61 -15.69 14.78
N HIS A 476 30.33 -16.06 14.78
CA HIS A 476 29.79 -17.20 14.03
C HIS A 476 29.34 -16.83 12.62
N ILE A 477 28.74 -15.64 12.45
CA ILE A 477 28.26 -15.12 11.16
C ILE A 477 29.43 -14.66 10.27
N GLY A 478 30.52 -14.21 10.91
CA GLY A 478 31.64 -13.53 10.28
C GLY A 478 31.44 -12.02 10.24
N HIS A 479 32.44 -11.27 10.71
CA HIS A 479 32.38 -9.80 10.76
C HIS A 479 32.08 -9.16 9.39
N THR A 480 32.67 -9.67 8.31
CA THR A 480 32.46 -9.11 6.97
C THR A 480 31.00 -9.23 6.54
N TYR A 481 30.39 -10.39 6.79
CA TYR A 481 29.02 -10.67 6.39
C TYR A 481 27.99 -9.94 7.27
N PHE A 482 28.20 -9.88 8.59
CA PHE A 482 27.36 -9.09 9.49
C PHE A 482 27.30 -7.61 9.07
N TRP A 483 28.48 -7.00 8.85
CA TRP A 483 28.56 -5.60 8.47
C TRP A 483 28.06 -5.34 7.05
N SER A 484 28.16 -6.30 6.12
CA SER A 484 27.56 -6.14 4.79
C SER A 484 26.04 -6.04 4.85
N ILE A 485 25.38 -6.85 5.69
CA ILE A 485 23.91 -6.82 5.85
C ILE A 485 23.46 -5.47 6.42
N LEU A 486 24.10 -4.98 7.49
CA LEU A 486 23.75 -3.68 8.07
C LEU A 486 24.03 -2.52 7.11
N ASN A 487 25.18 -2.55 6.43
CA ASN A 487 25.55 -1.49 5.50
C ASN A 487 24.59 -1.40 4.30
N GLU A 488 24.09 -2.54 3.80
CA GLU A 488 23.03 -2.56 2.79
C GLU A 488 21.80 -1.76 3.25
N LYS A 489 21.39 -1.88 4.51
CA LYS A 489 20.24 -1.14 5.06
C LYS A 489 20.53 0.36 5.26
N PHE A 490 21.73 0.73 5.69
CA PHE A 490 22.13 2.14 5.71
C PHE A 490 22.15 2.76 4.31
N GLN A 491 22.65 2.04 3.31
CA GLN A 491 22.66 2.50 1.91
C GLN A 491 21.24 2.66 1.36
N LEU A 492 20.36 1.71 1.63
CA LEU A 492 18.96 1.75 1.22
C LEU A 492 18.26 3.01 1.76
N VAL A 493 18.42 3.32 3.04
CA VAL A 493 17.81 4.53 3.62
C VAL A 493 18.40 5.80 3.04
N ASN A 494 19.71 5.85 2.81
CA ASN A 494 20.34 7.01 2.20
C ASN A 494 19.85 7.26 0.76
N GLN A 495 19.52 6.21 0.01
CA GLN A 495 18.95 6.31 -1.35
C GLN A 495 17.48 6.74 -1.34
N HIS A 496 16.69 6.27 -0.37
CA HIS A 496 15.25 6.55 -0.29
C HIS A 496 14.89 7.83 0.46
N ASN A 497 15.84 8.47 1.15
CA ASN A 497 15.67 9.85 1.66
C ASN A 497 15.42 10.88 0.54
N ASP A 498 15.71 10.53 -0.73
CA ASP A 498 15.56 11.40 -1.90
C ASP A 498 14.23 11.20 -2.68
N ILE A 499 13.50 10.10 -2.42
CA ILE A 499 12.38 9.66 -3.27
C ILE A 499 11.05 9.80 -2.52
N GLU A 500 10.22 10.74 -3.00
CA GLU A 500 8.79 10.74 -2.72
C GLU A 500 8.19 9.41 -3.15
N ILE A 501 7.31 8.87 -2.30
CA ILE A 501 6.23 7.91 -2.59
C ILE A 501 6.31 7.40 -4.04
N VAL A 502 6.89 6.22 -4.22
CA VAL A 502 6.74 5.49 -5.48
C VAL A 502 5.23 5.37 -5.70
N GLU A 503 4.72 6.10 -6.71
CA GLU A 503 3.39 5.86 -7.23
C GLU A 503 3.29 4.36 -7.46
N SER A 504 2.39 3.71 -6.74
CA SER A 504 2.05 2.32 -6.98
C SER A 504 1.78 2.19 -8.47
N ILE A 505 2.45 1.25 -9.12
CA ILE A 505 2.15 0.90 -10.50
C ILE A 505 0.71 0.40 -10.50
N ASN A 506 -0.22 1.31 -10.80
CA ASN A 506 -1.64 1.04 -10.90
C ASN A 506 -1.89 0.36 -12.24
N ASP A 507 -1.57 -0.93 -12.32
CA ASP A 507 -2.13 -1.78 -13.36
C ASP A 507 -3.63 -1.95 -13.05
N GLU A 508 -4.50 -1.45 -13.93
CA GLU A 508 -5.97 -1.53 -13.78
C GLU A 508 -6.45 -2.97 -13.50
N LEU A 509 -5.81 -3.97 -14.12
CA LEU A 509 -6.11 -5.40 -13.93
C LEU A 509 -5.74 -5.93 -12.53
N ILE A 510 -4.67 -5.42 -11.92
CA ILE A 510 -4.31 -5.78 -10.54
C ILE A 510 -5.32 -5.15 -9.57
N SER A 511 -5.68 -3.88 -9.82
CA SER A 511 -6.71 -3.18 -9.05
C SER A 511 -8.03 -3.95 -9.11
N GLU A 512 -8.41 -4.50 -10.27
CA GLU A 512 -9.61 -5.35 -10.43
C GLU A 512 -9.50 -6.71 -9.70
N TYR A 513 -8.33 -7.37 -9.70
CA TYR A 513 -8.13 -8.63 -8.96
C TYR A 513 -8.11 -8.42 -7.43
N LEU A 514 -7.49 -7.33 -6.97
CA LEU A 514 -7.27 -7.02 -5.55
C LEU A 514 -8.33 -6.07 -4.96
N GLN A 515 -9.38 -5.72 -5.72
CA GLN A 515 -10.41 -4.72 -5.40
C GLN A 515 -11.16 -5.04 -4.09
N ASN A 516 -10.50 -4.86 -2.95
CA ASN A 516 -11.02 -5.06 -1.62
C ASN A 516 -11.52 -3.72 -1.10
N GLU A 517 -12.81 -3.44 -1.28
CA GLU A 517 -13.41 -2.26 -0.65
C GLU A 517 -13.57 -2.43 0.87
N GLU A 518 -13.63 -3.66 1.39
CA GLU A 518 -13.60 -3.95 2.83
C GLU A 518 -12.24 -3.63 3.48
N ILE A 519 -11.18 -3.47 2.68
CA ILE A 519 -9.87 -3.03 3.18
C ILE A 519 -9.81 -1.51 3.34
N LYS A 520 -10.74 -0.70 2.82
CA LYS A 520 -10.74 0.76 3.12
C LYS A 520 -11.02 1.08 4.59
N GLU A 521 -11.66 0.17 5.34
CA GLU A 521 -11.83 0.31 6.80
C GLU A 521 -10.71 -0.35 7.62
N TYR A 522 -9.89 -1.20 6.99
CA TYR A 522 -8.70 -1.85 7.58
C TYR A 522 -7.37 -1.43 6.92
N GLU A 523 -7.39 -0.37 6.10
CA GLU A 523 -6.25 0.38 5.59
C GLU A 523 -5.63 1.13 6.78
N VAL A 524 -5.07 0.35 7.70
CA VAL A 524 -3.96 0.79 8.51
C VAL A 524 -2.79 0.92 7.55
N ASN A 525 -2.81 2.04 6.83
CA ASN A 525 -1.76 2.58 6.00
C ASN A 525 -1.29 1.59 4.92
N ASP A 526 -1.49 1.91 3.65
CA ASP A 526 -0.37 1.81 2.74
C ASP A 526 0.80 2.49 3.45
N GLN A 527 1.67 1.68 4.06
CA GLN A 527 2.70 2.15 4.98
C GLN A 527 3.67 2.93 4.11
N SER A 528 3.46 4.25 3.99
CA SER A 528 4.54 5.14 3.63
C SER A 528 5.68 4.79 4.58
N ILE A 529 6.70 4.17 4.00
CA ILE A 529 7.81 3.62 4.76
C ILE A 529 8.48 4.82 5.43
N ASP A 530 8.50 4.84 6.76
CA ASP A 530 9.20 5.89 7.50
C ASP A 530 10.70 5.56 7.52
N TYR A 531 11.36 5.79 6.38
CA TYR A 531 12.80 5.59 6.21
C TYR A 531 13.60 6.38 7.25
N ILE A 532 13.10 7.55 7.66
CA ILE A 532 13.74 8.40 8.65
C ILE A 532 13.74 7.71 10.01
N GLN A 533 12.59 7.21 10.46
CA GLN A 533 12.49 6.49 11.72
C GLN A 533 13.24 5.15 11.67
N TYR A 534 13.24 4.46 10.51
CA TYR A 534 14.04 3.26 10.31
C TYR A 534 15.54 3.54 10.47
N ARG A 535 16.06 4.65 9.92
CA ARG A 535 17.45 5.07 10.13
C ARG A 535 17.78 5.33 11.60
N ILE A 536 16.89 6.02 12.32
CA ILE A 536 17.07 6.28 13.75
C ILE A 536 17.19 4.93 14.48
N ASN A 537 16.31 3.98 14.15
CA ASN A 537 16.35 2.63 14.70
C ASN A 537 17.66 1.89 14.33
N LEU A 538 18.17 2.04 13.10
CA LEU A 538 19.46 1.45 12.69
C LEU A 538 20.62 1.99 13.53
N PHE A 539 20.67 3.31 13.78
CA PHE A 539 21.69 3.88 14.69
C PHE A 539 21.47 3.45 16.14
N GLN A 540 20.23 3.26 16.59
CA GLN A 540 19.94 2.74 17.94
C GLN A 540 20.47 1.32 18.13
N ILE A 541 20.38 0.45 17.12
CA ILE A 541 20.99 -0.89 17.16
C ILE A 541 22.48 -0.80 17.53
N LEU A 542 23.22 0.11 16.87
CA LEU A 542 24.66 0.26 17.08
C LEU A 542 25.01 0.63 18.53
N THR A 543 24.14 1.35 19.23
CA THR A 543 24.35 1.72 20.64
C THR A 543 24.38 0.54 21.60
N HIS A 544 23.94 -0.65 21.15
CA HIS A 544 23.97 -1.87 21.95
C HIS A 544 25.29 -2.66 21.82
N PHE A 545 26.15 -2.35 20.84
CA PHE A 545 27.47 -3.00 20.65
C PHE A 545 28.57 -1.99 20.25
N PRO A 546 28.86 -1.00 21.12
CA PRO A 546 29.79 0.08 20.80
C PRO A 546 31.22 -0.42 20.49
N ASN A 547 31.68 -1.48 21.15
CA ASN A 547 33.03 -2.02 20.98
C ASN A 547 33.27 -2.53 19.54
N GLU A 548 32.30 -3.26 18.97
CA GLU A 548 32.37 -3.73 17.59
C GLU A 548 32.25 -2.58 16.58
N CYS A 549 31.42 -1.57 16.89
CA CYS A 549 31.30 -0.38 16.06
C CYS A 549 32.61 0.42 16.01
N GLU A 550 33.31 0.54 17.13
CA GLU A 550 34.59 1.25 17.24
C GLU A 550 35.66 0.63 16.33
N GLN A 551 35.72 -0.70 16.25
CA GLN A 551 36.64 -1.41 15.34
C GLN A 551 36.31 -1.19 13.85
N LYS A 552 35.07 -0.79 13.53
CA LYS A 552 34.58 -0.58 12.16
C LYS A 552 34.30 0.89 11.83
N THR A 553 34.98 1.82 12.51
CA THR A 553 34.91 3.26 12.22
C THR A 553 35.16 3.62 10.75
N LYS A 554 35.96 2.82 10.01
CA LYS A 554 36.16 2.99 8.56
C LYS A 554 34.89 2.87 7.72
N ILE A 555 33.91 2.08 8.17
CA ILE A 555 32.61 1.89 7.50
C ILE A 555 31.61 2.90 8.08
N LEU A 556 31.59 3.05 9.40
CA LEU A 556 30.58 3.82 10.12
C LEU A 556 30.75 5.34 10.00
N LEU A 557 31.97 5.87 10.11
CA LEU A 557 32.20 7.32 10.11
C LEU A 557 31.86 8.00 8.78
N PRO A 558 32.15 7.40 7.59
CA PRO A 558 31.65 7.94 6.33
C PRO A 558 30.13 8.14 6.31
N ILE A 559 29.35 7.15 6.76
CA ILE A 559 27.88 7.24 6.84
C ILE A 559 27.44 8.41 7.74
N ILE A 560 28.10 8.57 8.90
CA ILE A 560 27.82 9.67 9.84
C ILE A 560 28.17 11.03 9.21
N PHE A 561 29.32 11.13 8.54
CA PHE A 561 29.76 12.37 7.92
C PHE A 561 28.86 12.76 6.75
N ASP A 562 28.43 11.81 5.92
CA ASP A 562 27.52 12.05 4.80
C ASP A 562 26.16 12.55 5.31
N PHE A 563 25.61 11.91 6.36
CA PHE A 563 24.40 12.41 7.03
C PHE A 563 24.59 13.85 7.53
N PHE A 564 25.71 14.12 8.21
CA PHE A 564 25.98 15.45 8.74
C PHE A 564 26.08 16.50 7.63
N THR A 565 26.81 16.23 6.54
CA THR A 565 26.99 17.18 5.44
C THR A 565 25.72 17.41 4.65
N ASN A 566 24.94 16.35 4.40
CA ASN A 566 23.81 16.41 3.47
C ASN A 566 22.54 16.90 4.17
N GLU A 567 22.35 16.60 5.45
CA GLU A 567 21.07 16.84 6.12
C GLU A 567 21.15 17.82 7.30
N TYR A 568 22.26 17.79 8.05
CA TYR A 568 22.39 18.63 9.26
C TYR A 568 23.17 19.93 9.01
N PHE A 569 24.13 19.92 8.10
CA PHE A 569 25.02 21.05 7.87
C PHE A 569 24.27 22.29 7.36
N ASP A 570 23.26 22.10 6.51
CA ASP A 570 22.40 23.19 6.05
C ASP A 570 21.62 23.85 7.20
N HIS A 571 21.28 23.10 8.27
CA HIS A 571 20.71 23.68 9.50
C HIS A 571 21.74 24.55 10.24
N LEU A 572 23.01 24.13 10.32
CA LEU A 572 24.08 24.97 10.88
C LEU A 572 24.38 26.20 10.01
N LEU A 573 24.26 26.10 8.67
CA LEU A 573 24.43 27.23 7.75
C LEU A 573 23.33 28.28 7.91
N SER A 574 22.09 27.87 8.21
CA SER A 574 20.97 28.80 8.44
C SER A 574 21.18 29.76 9.62
N LEU A 575 22.13 29.46 10.52
CA LEU A 575 22.54 30.32 11.63
C LEU A 575 23.53 31.44 11.22
N GLY A 576 23.81 31.62 9.92
CA GLY A 576 24.67 32.70 9.40
C GLY A 576 26.17 32.48 9.66
N LEU A 577 26.57 31.24 9.97
CA LEU A 577 27.84 30.91 10.61
C LEU A 577 29.03 30.62 9.69
N PHE A 578 28.80 30.46 8.38
CA PHE A 578 29.87 30.16 7.43
C PHE A 578 29.81 31.12 6.26
N GLY A 579 30.91 31.84 6.02
CA GLY A 579 31.17 32.48 4.74
C GLY A 579 31.05 31.43 3.64
N LEU A 580 30.30 31.78 2.60
CA LEU A 580 29.99 31.00 1.40
C LEU A 580 31.17 30.13 0.92
N SER A 581 31.28 28.89 1.37
CA SER A 581 31.90 27.84 0.56
C SER A 581 31.59 26.43 1.08
N LYS A 582 30.74 25.70 0.36
CA LYS A 582 30.67 24.22 0.40
C LYS A 582 31.98 23.54 -0.08
N SER A 583 33.01 24.31 -0.45
CA SER A 583 34.19 23.84 -1.18
C SER A 583 35.17 22.96 -0.40
N SER A 584 35.10 22.92 0.95
CA SER A 584 35.96 22.02 1.74
C SER A 584 35.44 20.58 1.81
N TYR A 585 34.24 20.32 1.30
CA TYR A 585 33.63 18.99 1.20
C TYR A 585 33.01 18.85 -0.20
N ILE A 586 33.81 18.44 -1.19
CA ILE A 586 33.27 18.07 -2.49
C ILE A 586 32.60 16.71 -2.33
N VAL A 587 31.28 16.73 -2.15
CA VAL A 587 30.39 15.74 -2.76
C VAL A 587 29.52 16.52 -3.74
N GLN A 588 29.51 16.07 -4.99
CA GLN A 588 28.78 16.73 -6.06
C GLN A 588 27.27 16.63 -5.83
N THR A 589 26.58 17.71 -6.18
CA THR A 589 25.12 17.93 -6.17
C THR A 589 24.46 18.25 -4.82
N PRO A 590 23.85 19.45 -4.67
CA PRO A 590 22.97 19.74 -3.55
C PRO A 590 21.58 19.12 -3.83
N THR A 591 21.16 18.16 -3.03
CA THR A 591 19.75 17.74 -3.01
C THR A 591 18.94 18.75 -2.20
N SER A 592 17.92 19.31 -2.84
CA SER A 592 17.11 20.42 -2.35
C SER A 592 15.95 19.93 -1.47
N LYS A 593 16.16 19.13 -0.42
CA LYS A 593 15.04 18.67 0.42
C LYS A 593 15.36 18.71 1.92
N ARG A 594 14.61 19.56 2.64
CA ARG A 594 14.75 19.78 4.09
C ARG A 594 13.92 18.74 4.86
N LEU A 595 14.59 17.80 5.52
CA LEU A 595 13.98 17.05 6.62
C LEU A 595 13.51 18.03 7.72
N THR A 596 12.45 17.69 8.44
CA THR A 596 12.06 18.51 9.60
C THR A 596 13.19 18.47 10.62
N LYS A 597 13.55 19.64 11.15
CA LYS A 597 14.59 19.85 12.17
C LYS A 597 14.55 18.78 13.28
N LYS A 598 13.36 18.31 13.66
CA LYS A 598 13.15 17.31 14.72
C LYS A 598 13.82 15.96 14.44
N TYR A 599 13.72 15.41 13.22
CA TYR A 599 14.23 14.06 12.95
C TYR A 599 15.74 14.02 12.71
N SER A 600 16.31 15.07 12.10
CA SER A 600 17.76 15.19 11.97
C SER A 600 18.41 15.35 13.35
N LEU A 601 17.81 16.13 14.25
CA LEU A 601 18.26 16.24 15.65
C LEU A 601 18.22 14.87 16.36
N LYS A 602 17.12 14.12 16.26
CA LYS A 602 16.99 12.79 16.90
C LYS A 602 17.97 11.75 16.34
N THR A 603 18.22 11.78 15.03
CA THR A 603 19.24 10.93 14.39
C THR A 603 20.63 11.27 14.92
N LEU A 604 20.96 12.57 14.98
CA LEU A 604 22.24 13.05 15.48
C LEU A 604 22.45 12.78 16.98
N GLU A 605 21.41 12.91 17.79
CA GLU A 605 21.44 12.55 19.20
C GLU A 605 21.77 11.07 19.38
N THR A 606 21.15 10.19 18.58
CA THR A 606 21.43 8.75 18.58
C THR A 606 22.89 8.46 18.18
N ILE A 607 23.39 9.11 17.13
CA ILE A 607 24.80 9.01 16.71
C ILE A 607 25.74 9.45 17.84
N LEU A 608 25.47 10.57 18.49
CA LEU A 608 26.33 11.06 19.58
C LEU A 608 26.27 10.12 20.78
N ASN A 609 25.12 9.53 21.10
CA ASN A 609 25.01 8.54 22.17
C ASN A 609 25.85 7.28 21.89
N LEU A 610 25.95 6.86 20.62
CA LEU A 610 26.90 5.81 20.20
C LEU A 610 28.36 6.26 20.38
N LEU A 611 28.73 7.41 19.81
CA LEU A 611 30.11 7.90 19.82
C LEU A 611 30.64 8.19 21.23
N LYS A 612 29.75 8.54 22.18
CA LYS A 612 30.10 8.66 23.59
C LYS A 612 30.59 7.36 24.20
N GLN A 613 30.19 6.20 23.69
CA GLN A 613 30.55 4.91 24.27
C GLN A 613 31.89 4.37 23.76
N PHE A 614 32.53 5.04 22.80
CA PHE A 614 33.83 4.61 22.28
C PHE A 614 34.98 4.98 23.25
N HIS A 615 36.09 4.25 23.17
CA HIS A 615 37.19 4.33 24.16
C HIS A 615 38.59 4.47 23.54
N HIS A 616 38.83 3.97 22.32
CA HIS A 616 40.12 3.79 21.66
C HIS A 616 40.36 4.76 20.49
N TYR A 617 40.35 6.06 20.81
CA TYR A 617 40.41 7.19 19.85
C TYR A 617 41.56 7.15 18.83
N HIS A 618 42.71 6.57 19.18
CA HIS A 618 43.89 6.50 18.30
C HIS A 618 43.70 5.57 17.10
N GLN A 619 42.77 4.63 17.18
CA GLN A 619 42.56 3.60 16.15
C GLN A 619 41.44 3.99 15.17
N TRP A 620 40.86 5.18 15.36
CA TRP A 620 39.73 5.64 14.57
C TRP A 620 40.14 6.05 13.15
N TYR A 621 39.21 5.86 12.24
CA TYR A 621 39.30 6.40 10.89
C TYR A 621 39.09 7.93 10.92
N GLU A 622 39.98 8.71 10.29
CA GLU A 622 39.91 10.18 10.21
C GLU A 622 39.67 10.91 11.56
N PRO A 623 40.53 10.71 12.57
CA PRO A 623 40.33 11.26 13.91
C PRO A 623 40.24 12.80 13.96
N ILE A 624 41.00 13.48 13.10
CA ILE A 624 41.00 14.95 12.99
C ILE A 624 39.65 15.46 12.48
N ARG A 625 39.06 14.77 11.51
CA ARG A 625 37.75 15.12 10.95
C ARG A 625 36.65 14.95 11.99
N LEU A 626 36.73 13.90 12.81
CA LEU A 626 35.79 13.66 13.90
C LEU A 626 35.91 14.71 15.02
N TYR A 627 37.13 15.14 15.34
CA TYR A 627 37.36 16.27 16.24
C TYR A 627 36.74 17.57 15.71
N GLN A 628 36.94 17.88 14.42
CA GLN A 628 36.30 19.03 13.77
C GLN A 628 34.77 18.93 13.76
N PHE A 629 34.23 17.73 13.56
CA PHE A 629 32.81 17.44 13.64
C PHE A 629 32.24 17.79 15.02
N TYR A 630 32.86 17.34 16.12
CA TYR A 630 32.40 17.70 17.47
C TYR A 630 32.48 19.20 17.75
N ILE A 631 33.57 19.87 17.34
CA ILE A 631 33.70 21.33 17.48
C ILE A 631 32.56 22.06 16.77
N ARG A 632 32.21 21.63 15.55
CA ARG A 632 31.12 22.25 14.78
C ARG A 632 29.77 22.03 15.47
N LEU A 633 29.57 20.88 16.12
CA LEU A 633 28.33 20.59 16.85
C LEU A 633 28.14 21.44 18.11
N LEU A 634 29.21 22.01 18.69
CA LEU A 634 29.09 22.99 19.77
C LEU A 634 28.38 24.28 19.33
N LEU A 635 28.27 24.53 18.02
CA LEU A 635 27.52 25.65 17.44
C LEU A 635 26.02 25.33 17.24
N SER A 636 25.59 24.09 17.50
CA SER A 636 24.17 23.70 17.43
C SER A 636 23.30 24.60 18.31
N SER A 637 22.06 24.92 17.95
CA SER A 637 21.13 25.60 18.88
C SER A 637 20.50 24.65 19.91
N ASP A 638 20.65 23.33 19.72
CA ASP A 638 20.09 22.33 20.61
C ASP A 638 21.06 21.98 21.76
N ASN A 639 20.63 22.21 23.00
CA ASN A 639 21.42 21.97 24.21
C ASN A 639 21.82 20.50 24.38
N SER A 640 20.94 19.56 24.03
CA SER A 640 21.19 18.12 24.16
C SER A 640 22.34 17.69 23.25
N ILE A 641 22.38 18.22 22.02
CA ILE A 641 23.42 17.96 21.04
C ILE A 641 24.72 18.63 21.44
N GLN A 642 24.69 19.90 21.87
CA GLN A 642 25.89 20.61 22.34
C GLN A 642 26.55 19.85 23.50
N GLN A 643 25.76 19.49 24.52
CA GLN A 643 26.26 18.77 25.69
C GLN A 643 26.82 17.41 25.29
N SER A 644 26.13 16.71 24.38
CA SER A 644 26.56 15.40 23.89
C SER A 644 27.85 15.47 23.08
N ALA A 645 27.99 16.46 22.20
CA ALA A 645 29.20 16.70 21.43
C ALA A 645 30.38 17.11 22.34
N TYR A 646 30.12 17.92 23.37
CA TYR A 646 31.12 18.27 24.38
C TYR A 646 31.63 17.04 25.13
N GLN A 647 30.72 16.15 25.57
CA GLN A 647 31.09 14.89 26.22
C GLN A 647 31.97 14.00 25.32
N CYS A 648 31.65 13.88 24.03
CA CYS A 648 32.49 13.17 23.07
C CYS A 648 33.88 13.83 22.91
N LEU A 649 33.91 15.16 22.85
CA LEU A 649 35.13 15.95 22.69
C LEU A 649 36.06 15.83 23.91
N LEU A 650 35.53 15.75 25.13
CA LEU A 650 36.33 15.51 26.33
C LEU A 650 37.05 14.15 26.31
N LYS A 651 36.39 13.13 25.75
CA LYS A 651 37.02 11.82 25.63
C LYS A 651 38.12 11.77 24.56
N CYS A 652 38.15 12.72 23.62
CA CYS A 652 39.18 12.84 22.58
C CYS A 652 40.54 13.37 23.08
N HIS A 653 40.73 13.60 24.39
CA HIS A 653 41.96 14.18 24.98
C HIS A 653 43.24 13.38 24.71
N GLN A 654 43.13 12.12 24.29
CA GLN A 654 44.28 11.27 23.98
C GLN A 654 44.84 11.52 22.58
N MET A 655 44.14 12.25 21.69
CA MET A 655 44.58 12.42 20.31
C MET A 655 45.89 13.22 20.21
N PRO A 656 46.92 12.72 19.47
CA PRO A 656 48.26 13.33 19.43
C PRO A 656 48.32 14.72 18.77
N GLN A 657 47.25 15.16 18.12
CA GLN A 657 47.10 16.49 17.51
C GLN A 657 45.87 17.25 18.05
N SER A 658 45.29 16.83 19.18
CA SER A 658 44.21 17.60 19.79
C SER A 658 44.71 18.95 20.31
N ILE A 659 43.95 20.01 20.03
CA ILE A 659 44.20 21.34 20.62
C ILE A 659 43.99 21.29 22.14
N ILE A 660 43.22 20.29 22.63
CA ILE A 660 42.84 20.12 24.04
C ILE A 660 43.91 19.34 24.79
N LYS A 661 44.67 20.03 25.64
CA LYS A 661 45.74 19.43 26.45
C LYS A 661 45.14 18.67 27.64
N SER A 662 45.84 17.66 28.17
CA SER A 662 45.40 16.88 29.34
C SER A 662 45.03 17.73 30.57
N ASN A 663 45.70 18.88 30.76
CA ASN A 663 45.40 19.82 31.84
C ASN A 663 44.04 20.51 31.69
N PHE A 664 43.46 20.57 30.48
CA PHE A 664 42.10 21.07 30.27
C PHE A 664 41.06 20.20 30.98
N LEU A 665 41.26 18.89 31.06
CA LEU A 665 40.31 17.96 31.67
C LEU A 665 40.10 18.18 33.18
N LYS A 666 41.07 18.78 33.88
CA LYS A 666 40.97 19.01 35.33
C LYS A 666 39.83 19.96 35.70
N HIS A 667 39.45 20.83 34.78
CA HIS A 667 38.46 21.90 34.98
C HIS A 667 37.31 21.80 33.97
N SER A 668 37.22 20.72 33.19
CA SER A 668 36.21 20.57 32.14
C SER A 668 34.79 20.45 32.68
N GLU A 669 34.61 19.93 33.90
CA GLU A 669 33.31 19.85 34.57
C GLU A 669 32.69 21.23 34.81
N GLU A 670 33.51 22.28 34.94
CA GLU A 670 33.08 23.66 35.16
C GLU A 670 32.34 24.25 33.95
N LEU A 671 32.53 23.68 32.75
CA LEU A 671 31.81 24.07 31.53
C LEU A 671 30.44 23.39 31.41
N VAL A 672 30.17 22.29 32.12
CA VAL A 672 28.91 21.53 32.01
C VAL A 672 27.67 22.35 32.40
N PRO A 673 27.69 23.17 33.47
CA PRO A 673 26.56 24.02 33.83
C PRO A 673 26.17 25.07 32.78
N LEU A 674 27.02 25.38 31.80
CA LEU A 674 26.71 26.31 30.69
C LEU A 674 25.68 25.74 29.72
N PHE A 675 25.57 24.42 29.62
CA PHE A 675 24.60 23.79 28.72
C PHE A 675 23.16 23.88 29.25
N ASN A 676 22.98 23.99 30.56
CA ASN A 676 21.68 24.14 31.19
C ASN A 676 21.21 25.61 31.17
N PRO A 677 20.07 25.93 30.51
CA PRO A 677 19.60 27.31 30.36
C PRO A 677 19.31 28.00 31.70
N SER A 678 18.92 27.27 32.74
CA SER A 678 18.61 27.83 34.06
C SER A 678 19.85 28.30 34.83
N THR A 679 21.01 27.67 34.59
CA THR A 679 22.27 27.95 35.31
C THR A 679 23.30 28.68 34.46
N CYS A 680 23.11 28.74 33.14
CA CYS A 680 24.09 29.23 32.16
C CYS A 680 24.67 30.61 32.53
N ARG A 681 23.83 31.60 32.86
CA ARG A 681 24.29 32.95 33.19
C ARG A 681 25.17 32.98 34.45
N LYS A 682 24.77 32.26 35.49
CA LYS A 682 25.51 32.17 36.75
C LYS A 682 26.84 31.45 36.54
N ALA A 683 26.79 30.29 35.88
CA ALA A 683 27.97 29.49 35.55
C ALA A 683 28.96 30.26 34.66
N PHE A 684 28.47 31.07 33.72
CA PHE A 684 29.31 31.91 32.88
C PHE A 684 30.08 32.96 33.69
N HIS A 685 29.41 33.64 34.63
CA HIS A 685 30.07 34.59 35.53
C HIS A 685 31.09 33.89 36.44
N GLU A 686 30.72 32.75 37.03
CA GLU A 686 31.59 31.97 37.91
C GLU A 686 32.84 31.46 37.16
N LEU A 687 32.70 31.04 35.90
CA LEU A 687 33.82 30.56 35.09
C LEU A 687 34.77 31.69 34.68
N ILE A 688 34.24 32.86 34.27
CA ILE A 688 35.10 34.00 33.95
C ILE A 688 35.86 34.49 35.18
N GLN A 689 35.16 34.69 36.30
CA GLN A 689 35.78 35.24 37.51
C GLN A 689 36.68 34.22 38.21
N GLY A 690 36.17 33.02 38.49
CA GLY A 690 36.89 32.00 39.27
C GLY A 690 37.98 31.26 38.50
N VAL A 691 37.76 30.95 37.22
CA VAL A 691 38.62 30.02 36.47
C VAL A 691 39.56 30.77 35.55
N LEU A 692 39.05 31.72 34.76
CA LEU A 692 39.88 32.44 33.78
C LEU A 692 40.68 33.60 34.38
N LEU A 693 40.15 34.27 35.41
CA LEU A 693 40.78 35.44 36.05
C LEU A 693 41.51 35.10 37.35
N GLU A 694 40.93 34.29 38.23
CA GLU A 694 41.48 34.02 39.58
C GLU A 694 42.49 32.85 39.64
N GLN A 695 42.33 31.81 38.81
CA GLN A 695 43.30 30.70 38.75
C GLN A 695 44.52 31.04 37.87
N ASN A 696 45.72 30.67 38.33
CA ASN A 696 46.97 30.74 37.57
C ASN A 696 47.03 29.68 36.44
N LEU A 697 46.05 29.70 35.53
CA LEU A 697 46.07 28.90 34.31
C LEU A 697 47.09 29.45 33.32
N SER A 698 47.76 28.56 32.57
CA SER A 698 48.62 28.99 31.47
C SER A 698 47.81 29.63 30.34
N ASP A 699 48.42 30.56 29.60
CA ASP A 699 47.75 31.24 28.47
C ASP A 699 47.22 30.26 27.42
N ASP A 700 47.94 29.16 27.19
CA ASP A 700 47.49 28.06 26.33
C ASP A 700 46.17 27.43 26.78
N LEU A 701 45.97 27.23 28.08
CA LEU A 701 44.73 26.68 28.63
C LEU A 701 43.61 27.72 28.55
N LYS A 702 43.90 28.99 28.86
CA LYS A 702 42.92 30.08 28.71
C LYS A 702 42.43 30.19 27.27
N ASN A 703 43.32 30.04 26.29
CA ASN A 703 42.97 30.03 24.86
C ASN A 703 42.08 28.83 24.49
N GLN A 704 42.33 27.64 25.06
CA GLN A 704 41.48 26.45 24.84
C GLN A 704 40.08 26.62 25.43
N TYR A 705 39.99 27.14 26.66
CA TYR A 705 38.72 27.48 27.31
C TYR A 705 37.94 28.52 26.51
N ALA A 706 38.59 29.62 26.13
CA ALA A 706 37.98 30.67 25.32
C ALA A 706 37.46 30.12 23.98
N PHE A 707 38.21 29.26 23.30
CA PHE A 707 37.81 28.67 22.02
C PHE A 707 36.52 27.84 22.11
N ILE A 708 36.34 27.05 23.17
CA ILE A 708 35.13 26.24 23.40
C ILE A 708 33.98 27.14 23.86
N LEU A 709 34.25 28.01 24.82
CA LEU A 709 33.28 28.91 25.43
C LEU A 709 32.67 29.90 24.41
N ILE A 710 33.46 30.44 23.48
CA ILE A 710 32.96 31.29 22.40
C ILE A 710 31.90 30.56 21.57
N ARG A 711 32.09 29.27 21.25
CA ARG A 711 31.13 28.50 20.44
C ARG A 711 29.85 28.18 21.20
N ILE A 712 29.96 27.85 22.48
CA ILE A 712 28.81 27.63 23.35
C ILE A 712 28.02 28.93 23.51
N ILE A 713 28.67 30.07 23.71
CA ILE A 713 27.96 31.35 23.86
C ILE A 713 27.34 31.81 22.55
N TYR A 714 28.07 31.68 21.45
CA TYR A 714 27.61 32.09 20.13
C TYR A 714 26.28 31.42 19.77
N SER A 715 26.17 30.11 19.99
CA SER A 715 24.92 29.38 19.76
C SER A 715 23.78 29.81 20.68
N LYS A 716 24.08 30.20 21.93
CA LYS A 716 23.09 30.72 22.90
C LYS A 716 22.62 32.14 22.57
N LEU A 717 23.44 32.94 21.89
CA LEU A 717 23.08 34.29 21.43
C LEU A 717 22.22 34.26 20.16
N ASN A 718 22.35 33.21 19.34
CA ASN A 718 21.60 33.02 18.10
C ASN A 718 20.31 32.19 18.26
N ALA A 719 20.07 31.62 19.45
CA ALA A 719 18.85 30.88 19.81
C ALA A 719 17.86 31.80 20.53
#